data_AF-A0A1E5BEQ8-F1
#
_entry.id   AF-A0A1E5BEQ8-F1
#
_cell.length_a   1.000
_cell.length_b   1.000
_cell.length_c   1.000
_cell.angle_alpha   90.00
_cell.angle_beta   90.00
_cell.angle_gamma   90.00
#
_symmetry.space_group_name_H-M   'P 1'
#
loop_
_entity.id
_entity.type
_entity.pdbx_description
1 polymer ?
#
loop_
_entity_poly.entity_id
_entity_poly.type
_entity_poly.pdbx_seq_one_letter_code
_entity_poly.pdbx_strand_id
1 'polypeptide(L)'
;MSYRVDLAVLSEQKQFCRFGLTLHNLSDQDINNWSFNFIMDRFIQPDSLSNGVLNQIGSFCVLTPKQETLKANAHFYCEFSINTAPLRFYTDGLKGAVLIDAETDEHHSVAITPIALASPHRKRADMPDVAAAEIAIIPQPVKLDVLPGHYVFNKKSQITLLTSRAEEAATWLQVELNTLFDFSMQSIGKGDIRYRTNPILDEGNYQLTIDQTGACLEANSASGFVHASATFMQLLKATSEDNQLSAPYVKISDSPRFKYRGMMLDCSRHFHPVERVKRLINQLAHYKFNTFHWHLTDDEGWRVEIKAFPQLTDVGASRSQQSALEPQFSHIDQVYSGYYTQEEIKHVIAFAEQRGITIIPEIDVPGHCRAAIKALPDLLVDSADQSQYRSIQNYTDNVLSPGLEGTYEFLERVLEEVAELFPSKWVHIGADEVPHGVWEKSAKCQALMKQQGYTDTKELQGHLLRFAEKKLRSLGKRMVGWEEAQHGDKVSKETVIYSWLSEEAALKCAKQGFDVVLQPAQHTYLDMAQDYAPEEPGVDWANVLPLEQAYRYEPLAEIPDSDPIKKRILGIQCALWCEIVTTQERMDYMIFPRLTAMAEACWTNKPQRDWNNYLTRLKGQLPLLNKHGIQYCSPWKKD
;
A
#
# COMPACT_ATOMS: atom_id res chain seq x y z
N MET A 1 -10.67 -32.43 -10.72
CA MET A 1 -11.18 -31.64 -9.58
C MET A 1 -12.59 -32.10 -9.31
N SER A 2 -12.88 -32.54 -8.09
CA SER A 2 -14.16 -33.19 -7.72
C SER A 2 -15.29 -32.19 -7.49
N TYR A 3 -14.97 -30.91 -7.23
CA TYR A 3 -15.94 -29.86 -6.95
C TYR A 3 -15.62 -28.60 -7.73
N ARG A 4 -16.65 -27.88 -8.18
CA ARG A 4 -16.54 -26.61 -8.91
C ARG A 4 -17.66 -25.67 -8.51
N VAL A 5 -17.37 -24.37 -8.42
CA VAL A 5 -18.39 -23.32 -8.22
C VAL A 5 -18.41 -22.36 -9.41
N ASP A 6 -19.61 -22.09 -9.89
CA ASP A 6 -19.90 -21.11 -10.93
C ASP A 6 -20.68 -19.94 -10.31
N LEU A 7 -20.21 -18.72 -10.52
CA LEU A 7 -20.89 -17.49 -10.11
C LEU A 7 -21.29 -16.69 -11.35
N ALA A 8 -22.54 -16.27 -11.44
CA ALA A 8 -23.04 -15.50 -12.58
C ALA A 8 -23.85 -14.29 -12.12
N VAL A 9 -23.70 -13.17 -12.82
CA VAL A 9 -24.56 -12.01 -12.64
C VAL A 9 -25.89 -12.26 -13.36
N LEU A 10 -26.99 -12.33 -12.61
CA LEU A 10 -28.33 -12.58 -13.16
C LEU A 10 -29.04 -11.29 -13.57
N SER A 11 -28.85 -10.21 -12.81
CA SER A 11 -29.43 -8.90 -13.10
C SER A 11 -28.69 -7.79 -12.34
N GLU A 12 -28.60 -6.62 -12.96
CA GLU A 12 -27.93 -5.44 -12.39
C GLU A 12 -28.85 -4.21 -12.44
N GLN A 13 -28.79 -3.40 -11.39
CA GLN A 13 -29.34 -2.05 -11.29
C GLN A 13 -28.25 -1.12 -10.73
N LYS A 14 -28.54 0.18 -10.61
CA LYS A 14 -27.51 1.21 -10.31
C LYS A 14 -26.68 0.94 -9.04
N GLN A 15 -27.26 0.32 -8.02
CA GLN A 15 -26.62 0.00 -6.73
C GLN A 15 -27.12 -1.35 -6.17
N PHE A 16 -27.45 -2.27 -7.07
CA PHE A 16 -28.00 -3.57 -6.69
C PHE A 16 -27.67 -4.58 -7.78
N CYS A 17 -27.08 -5.71 -7.39
CA CYS A 17 -26.80 -6.82 -8.28
C CYS A 17 -27.34 -8.12 -7.68
N ARG A 18 -27.94 -8.97 -8.50
CA ARG A 18 -28.38 -10.32 -8.12
C ARG A 18 -27.53 -11.37 -8.82
N PHE A 19 -27.16 -12.41 -8.08
CA PHE A 19 -26.23 -13.45 -8.51
C PHE A 19 -26.86 -14.82 -8.42
N GLY A 20 -26.41 -15.71 -9.29
CA GLY A 20 -26.65 -17.15 -9.21
C GLY A 20 -25.34 -17.84 -8.90
N LEU A 21 -25.35 -18.64 -7.84
CA LEU A 21 -24.23 -19.46 -7.40
C LEU A 21 -24.60 -20.92 -7.60
N THR A 22 -23.81 -21.64 -8.39
CA THR A 22 -24.00 -23.07 -8.65
C THR A 22 -22.77 -23.85 -8.19
N LEU A 23 -22.93 -24.67 -7.15
CA LEU A 23 -21.88 -25.57 -6.65
C LEU A 23 -22.12 -26.97 -7.21
N HIS A 24 -21.15 -27.50 -7.94
CA HIS A 24 -21.21 -28.81 -8.57
C HIS A 24 -20.44 -29.84 -7.74
N ASN A 25 -21.08 -30.97 -7.44
CA ASN A 25 -20.40 -32.21 -7.06
C ASN A 25 -20.18 -33.02 -8.34
N LEU A 26 -18.93 -33.02 -8.82
CA LEU A 26 -18.48 -33.75 -10.00
C LEU A 26 -17.87 -35.11 -9.64
N SER A 27 -17.99 -35.52 -8.37
CA SER A 27 -17.52 -36.81 -7.89
C SER A 27 -18.60 -37.88 -7.98
N ASP A 28 -18.17 -39.12 -7.77
CA ASP A 28 -19.06 -40.30 -7.67
C ASP A 28 -19.57 -40.55 -6.24
N GLN A 29 -19.33 -39.63 -5.30
CA GLN A 29 -19.73 -39.76 -3.90
C GLN A 29 -20.70 -38.65 -3.49
N ASP A 30 -21.69 -39.03 -2.68
CA ASP A 30 -22.56 -38.08 -2.00
C ASP A 30 -21.76 -37.41 -0.86
N ILE A 31 -22.05 -36.13 -0.61
CA ILE A 31 -21.57 -35.41 0.57
C ILE A 31 -22.76 -35.10 1.46
N ASN A 32 -22.66 -35.36 2.76
CA ASN A 32 -23.72 -35.13 3.73
C ASN A 32 -23.35 -34.03 4.72
N ASN A 33 -24.36 -33.37 5.29
CA ASN A 33 -24.24 -32.33 6.31
C ASN A 33 -23.14 -31.30 6.00
N TRP A 34 -23.15 -30.78 4.78
CA TRP A 34 -22.03 -30.00 4.26
C TRP A 34 -22.22 -28.49 4.39
N SER A 35 -21.11 -27.78 4.31
CA SER A 35 -21.09 -26.32 4.20
C SER A 35 -20.15 -25.87 3.08
N PHE A 36 -20.54 -24.79 2.40
CA PHE A 36 -19.71 -24.17 1.36
C PHE A 36 -19.12 -22.88 1.89
N ASN A 37 -17.80 -22.91 2.12
CA ASN A 37 -17.06 -21.76 2.61
C ASN A 37 -16.37 -21.08 1.44
N PHE A 38 -16.51 -19.77 1.32
CA PHE A 38 -15.91 -18.99 0.23
C PHE A 38 -15.50 -17.60 0.67
N ILE A 39 -14.69 -16.94 -0.17
CA ILE A 39 -14.26 -15.56 0.04
C ILE A 39 -14.98 -14.63 -0.94
N MET A 40 -15.63 -13.60 -0.42
CA MET A 40 -16.18 -12.49 -1.20
C MET A 40 -16.15 -11.17 -0.43
N ASP A 41 -15.58 -10.12 -1.03
CA ASP A 41 -15.37 -8.82 -0.36
C ASP A 41 -16.63 -7.94 -0.32
N ARG A 42 -17.70 -8.35 -1.00
CA ARG A 42 -18.97 -7.62 -1.04
C ARG A 42 -19.91 -8.16 0.01
N PHE A 43 -20.66 -7.26 0.66
CA PHE A 43 -21.67 -7.64 1.63
C PHE A 43 -22.86 -8.33 0.95
N ILE A 44 -23.10 -9.61 1.29
CA ILE A 44 -24.29 -10.33 0.87
C ILE A 44 -25.46 -9.90 1.74
N GLN A 45 -26.57 -9.49 1.13
CA GLN A 45 -27.81 -9.21 1.86
C GLN A 45 -28.35 -10.54 2.43
N PRO A 46 -28.35 -10.77 3.75
CA PRO A 46 -28.70 -12.08 4.30
C PRO A 46 -30.12 -12.52 3.93
N ASP A 47 -31.06 -11.57 3.90
CA ASP A 47 -32.47 -11.81 3.55
C ASP A 47 -32.71 -12.05 2.06
N SER A 48 -31.67 -11.91 1.22
CA SER A 48 -31.78 -12.14 -0.24
C SER A 48 -31.49 -13.57 -0.66
N LEU A 49 -31.01 -14.43 0.25
CA LEU A 49 -30.67 -15.81 -0.07
C LEU A 49 -31.92 -16.63 -0.44
N SER A 50 -31.90 -17.26 -1.61
CA SER A 50 -32.99 -18.15 -2.03
C SER A 50 -32.91 -19.53 -1.37
N ASN A 51 -31.69 -20.01 -1.07
CA ASN A 51 -31.46 -21.35 -0.52
C ASN A 51 -30.28 -21.39 0.47
N GLY A 52 -30.54 -21.86 1.69
CA GLY A 52 -29.56 -21.91 2.77
C GLY A 52 -29.58 -20.69 3.70
N VAL A 53 -28.60 -20.66 4.60
CA VAL A 53 -28.30 -19.55 5.52
C VAL A 53 -26.83 -19.20 5.33
N LEU A 54 -26.52 -17.90 5.34
CA LEU A 54 -25.17 -17.40 5.19
C LEU A 54 -24.72 -16.69 6.47
N ASN A 55 -23.52 -17.04 6.94
CA ASN A 55 -22.77 -16.21 7.88
C ASN A 55 -21.62 -15.52 7.13
N GLN A 56 -21.45 -14.21 7.30
CA GLN A 56 -20.38 -13.44 6.69
C GLN A 56 -19.61 -12.65 7.76
N ILE A 57 -18.31 -12.86 7.83
CA ILE A 57 -17.38 -12.15 8.73
C ILE A 57 -16.27 -11.57 7.86
N GLY A 58 -16.31 -10.26 7.63
CA GLY A 58 -15.40 -9.64 6.67
C GLY A 58 -15.67 -10.14 5.24
N SER A 59 -14.63 -10.67 4.61
CA SER A 59 -14.70 -11.37 3.32
C SER A 59 -15.07 -12.86 3.43
N PHE A 60 -15.01 -13.46 4.63
CA PHE A 60 -15.26 -14.89 4.83
C PHE A 60 -16.75 -15.21 4.91
N CYS A 61 -17.20 -16.10 4.04
CA CYS A 61 -18.59 -16.53 3.92
C CYS A 61 -18.71 -18.02 4.21
N VAL A 62 -19.67 -18.40 5.05
CA VAL A 62 -20.06 -19.79 5.33
C VAL A 62 -21.52 -19.95 4.91
N LEU A 63 -21.76 -20.70 3.83
CA LEU A 63 -23.10 -21.02 3.34
C LEU A 63 -23.51 -22.42 3.77
N THR A 64 -24.51 -22.50 4.65
CA THR A 64 -25.12 -23.75 5.07
C THR A 64 -26.41 -23.98 4.26
N PRO A 65 -26.45 -25.00 3.39
CA PRO A 65 -27.61 -25.29 2.56
C PRO A 65 -28.80 -25.83 3.39
N LYS A 66 -30.02 -25.72 2.85
CA LYS A 66 -31.21 -26.36 3.46
C LYS A 66 -31.25 -27.87 3.25
N GLN A 67 -30.58 -28.36 2.21
CA GLN A 67 -30.50 -29.79 1.89
C GLN A 67 -29.32 -30.41 2.62
N GLU A 68 -29.56 -31.56 3.26
CA GLU A 68 -28.52 -32.28 4.01
C GLU A 68 -27.48 -32.91 3.09
N THR A 69 -27.92 -33.44 1.93
CA THR A 69 -27.03 -34.17 1.00
C THR A 69 -26.84 -33.42 -0.32
N LEU A 70 -25.59 -33.28 -0.76
CA LEU A 70 -25.22 -32.94 -2.13
C LEU A 70 -24.81 -34.23 -2.87
N LYS A 71 -25.75 -34.75 -3.67
CA LYS A 71 -25.57 -36.02 -4.37
C LYS A 71 -24.40 -36.00 -5.35
N ALA A 72 -23.80 -37.16 -5.56
CA ALA A 72 -22.84 -37.42 -6.63
C ALA A 72 -23.40 -36.96 -7.98
N ASN A 73 -22.56 -36.33 -8.79
CA ASN A 73 -22.92 -35.79 -10.11
C ASN A 73 -24.10 -34.79 -10.12
N ALA A 74 -24.44 -34.20 -8.97
CA ALA A 74 -25.50 -33.19 -8.83
C ALA A 74 -24.93 -31.78 -8.59
N HIS A 75 -25.82 -30.82 -8.38
CA HIS A 75 -25.44 -29.45 -8.04
C HIS A 75 -26.39 -28.86 -6.99
N PHE A 76 -25.87 -27.87 -6.26
CA PHE A 76 -26.62 -26.96 -5.41
C PHE A 76 -26.70 -25.60 -6.10
N TYR A 77 -27.86 -24.96 -6.03
CA TYR A 77 -28.10 -23.62 -6.56
C TYR A 77 -28.64 -22.70 -5.46
N CYS A 78 -28.08 -21.48 -5.40
CA CYS A 78 -28.55 -20.40 -4.55
C CYS A 78 -28.46 -19.07 -5.29
N GLU A 79 -29.43 -18.20 -5.07
CA GLU A 79 -29.37 -16.79 -5.47
C GLU A 79 -29.15 -15.93 -4.24
N PHE A 80 -28.43 -14.84 -4.43
CA PHE A 80 -28.30 -13.77 -3.44
C PHE A 80 -28.13 -12.43 -4.13
N SER A 81 -28.24 -11.35 -3.38
CA SER A 81 -28.08 -9.99 -3.86
C SER A 81 -27.09 -9.21 -3.01
N ILE A 82 -26.43 -8.24 -3.65
CA ILE A 82 -25.50 -7.31 -3.01
C ILE A 82 -25.85 -5.88 -3.44
N ASN A 83 -25.66 -4.91 -2.54
CA ASN A 83 -25.89 -3.50 -2.84
C ASN A 83 -24.60 -2.87 -3.38
N THR A 84 -24.32 -3.06 -4.67
CA THR A 84 -23.15 -2.49 -5.34
C THR A 84 -23.45 -2.07 -6.77
N ALA A 85 -22.58 -1.23 -7.32
CA ALA A 85 -22.55 -0.94 -8.75
C ALA A 85 -22.24 -2.23 -9.55
N PRO A 86 -22.57 -2.30 -10.85
CA PRO A 86 -22.26 -3.48 -11.67
C PRO A 86 -20.78 -3.89 -11.58
N LEU A 87 -20.54 -5.19 -11.40
CA LEU A 87 -19.18 -5.75 -11.32
C LEU A 87 -18.52 -5.71 -12.70
N ARG A 88 -17.24 -5.37 -12.74
CA ARG A 88 -16.52 -5.08 -14.00
C ARG A 88 -15.35 -6.01 -14.26
N PHE A 89 -14.83 -6.65 -13.21
CA PHE A 89 -13.61 -7.44 -13.27
C PHE A 89 -13.84 -8.86 -12.77
N TYR A 90 -13.06 -9.83 -13.25
CA TYR A 90 -13.14 -11.19 -12.72
C TYR A 90 -12.69 -11.26 -11.25
N THR A 91 -11.86 -10.32 -10.80
CA THR A 91 -11.43 -10.18 -9.39
C THR A 91 -12.55 -9.80 -8.43
N ASP A 92 -13.68 -9.27 -8.93
CA ASP A 92 -14.88 -9.03 -8.12
C ASP A 92 -15.58 -10.34 -7.70
N GLY A 93 -15.27 -11.45 -8.37
CA GLY A 93 -15.82 -12.78 -8.06
C GLY A 93 -15.25 -13.41 -6.78
N LEU A 94 -15.46 -14.72 -6.66
CA LEU A 94 -14.96 -15.50 -5.52
C LEU A 94 -13.43 -15.63 -5.56
N LYS A 95 -12.77 -15.47 -4.41
CA LYS A 95 -11.29 -15.50 -4.32
C LYS A 95 -10.72 -16.78 -3.74
N GLY A 96 -11.53 -17.51 -2.99
CA GLY A 96 -11.20 -18.79 -2.36
C GLY A 96 -12.48 -19.54 -2.08
N ALA A 97 -12.43 -20.88 -2.13
CA ALA A 97 -13.58 -21.73 -1.92
C ALA A 97 -13.15 -23.12 -1.43
N VAL A 98 -13.87 -23.64 -0.43
CA VAL A 98 -13.71 -24.99 0.11
C VAL A 98 -15.09 -25.55 0.47
N LEU A 99 -15.29 -26.83 0.21
CA LEU A 99 -16.48 -27.58 0.58
C LEU A 99 -16.13 -28.46 1.76
N ILE A 100 -16.87 -28.33 2.86
CA ILE A 100 -16.60 -29.08 4.10
C ILE A 100 -17.72 -30.08 4.32
N ASP A 101 -17.36 -31.34 4.48
CA ASP A 101 -18.24 -32.39 5.01
C ASP A 101 -18.20 -32.34 6.54
N ALA A 102 -19.31 -31.94 7.19
CA ALA A 102 -19.31 -31.78 8.64
C ALA A 102 -19.41 -33.10 9.41
N GLU A 103 -19.68 -34.24 8.75
CA GLU A 103 -19.66 -35.54 9.42
C GLU A 103 -18.22 -36.04 9.60
N THR A 104 -17.39 -35.84 8.58
CA THR A 104 -16.01 -36.33 8.54
C THR A 104 -14.97 -35.27 8.88
N ASP A 105 -15.36 -33.99 8.90
CA ASP A 105 -14.46 -32.83 8.95
C ASP A 105 -13.49 -32.83 7.74
N GLU A 106 -13.89 -33.41 6.61
CA GLU A 106 -13.09 -33.43 5.39
C GLU A 106 -13.28 -32.14 4.59
N HIS A 107 -12.15 -31.54 4.21
CA HIS A 107 -12.09 -30.31 3.44
C HIS A 107 -11.75 -30.62 1.98
N HIS A 108 -12.65 -30.25 1.08
CA HIS A 108 -12.48 -30.46 -0.35
C HIS A 108 -12.24 -29.15 -1.08
N SER A 109 -11.12 -29.09 -1.82
CA SER A 109 -10.83 -27.96 -2.71
C SER A 109 -11.89 -27.81 -3.80
N VAL A 110 -12.38 -26.58 -3.98
CA VAL A 110 -13.39 -26.23 -4.98
C VAL A 110 -12.75 -25.38 -6.08
N ALA A 111 -12.88 -25.84 -7.33
CA ALA A 111 -12.46 -25.07 -8.49
C ALA A 111 -13.38 -23.85 -8.68
N ILE A 112 -12.82 -22.65 -8.76
CA ILE A 112 -13.61 -21.42 -8.98
C ILE A 112 -13.58 -21.08 -10.47
N THR A 113 -14.75 -21.06 -11.11
CA THR A 113 -14.89 -20.52 -12.46
C THR A 113 -14.94 -18.99 -12.40
N PRO A 114 -14.21 -18.27 -13.29
CA PRO A 114 -14.31 -16.81 -13.38
C PRO A 114 -15.77 -16.38 -13.51
N ILE A 115 -16.15 -15.35 -12.74
CA ILE A 115 -17.53 -14.87 -12.70
C ILE A 115 -18.04 -14.52 -14.11
N ALA A 116 -19.25 -14.98 -14.45
CA ALA A 116 -19.93 -14.57 -15.67
C ALA A 116 -20.48 -13.15 -15.50
N LEU A 117 -19.68 -12.16 -15.92
CA LEU A 117 -20.03 -10.74 -15.86
C LEU A 117 -21.14 -10.39 -16.86
N ALA A 118 -22.13 -9.61 -16.43
CA ALA A 118 -23.17 -9.10 -17.32
C ALA A 118 -22.71 -7.86 -18.10
N SER A 119 -21.92 -6.99 -17.47
CA SER A 119 -21.56 -5.68 -18.02
C SER A 119 -20.05 -5.38 -17.95
N PRO A 120 -19.15 -6.18 -18.56
CA PRO A 120 -17.74 -5.79 -18.63
C PRO A 120 -17.57 -4.49 -19.44
N HIS A 121 -16.53 -3.72 -19.16
CA HIS A 121 -16.25 -2.53 -19.96
C HIS A 121 -15.87 -2.91 -21.40
N ARG A 122 -16.33 -2.12 -22.37
CA ARG A 122 -15.93 -2.24 -23.78
C ARG A 122 -14.70 -1.41 -24.13
N LYS A 123 -14.47 -0.30 -23.42
CA LYS A 123 -13.29 0.56 -23.59
C LYS A 123 -12.03 -0.21 -23.19
N ARG A 124 -10.89 0.13 -23.78
CA ARG A 124 -9.55 -0.24 -23.33
C ARG A 124 -8.71 1.03 -23.26
N ALA A 125 -7.73 1.07 -22.37
CA ALA A 125 -6.69 2.07 -22.36
C ALA A 125 -5.83 1.87 -23.62
N ASP A 126 -5.63 2.94 -24.37
CA ASP A 126 -4.75 2.93 -25.54
C ASP A 126 -3.39 3.46 -25.14
N MET A 127 -2.34 2.85 -25.66
CA MET A 127 -0.95 3.20 -25.37
C MET A 127 -0.25 3.52 -26.68
N PRO A 128 0.09 4.80 -26.94
CA PRO A 128 0.72 5.15 -28.20
C PRO A 128 2.10 4.49 -28.28
N ASP A 129 2.46 4.03 -29.48
CA ASP A 129 3.82 3.57 -29.72
C ASP A 129 4.77 4.76 -29.81
N VAL A 130 5.90 4.64 -29.14
CA VAL A 130 6.94 5.68 -29.06
C VAL A 130 8.31 5.03 -29.21
N ALA A 131 9.31 5.80 -29.66
CA ALA A 131 10.70 5.34 -29.60
C ALA A 131 11.20 5.36 -28.14
N ALA A 132 12.11 4.45 -27.80
CA ALA A 132 12.79 4.52 -26.50
C ALA A 132 13.76 5.71 -26.49
N ALA A 133 13.72 6.52 -25.42
CA ALA A 133 14.66 7.62 -25.23
C ALA A 133 16.07 7.06 -24.98
N GLU A 134 17.09 7.70 -25.59
CA GLU A 134 18.48 7.33 -25.33
C GLU A 134 18.88 7.62 -23.88
N ILE A 135 18.42 8.74 -23.33
CA ILE A 135 18.57 9.10 -21.92
C ILE A 135 17.20 8.98 -21.26
N ALA A 136 17.05 7.93 -20.47
CA ALA A 136 15.78 7.51 -19.89
C ALA A 136 15.77 7.76 -18.38
N ILE A 137 15.78 9.01 -17.94
CA ILE A 137 15.78 9.32 -16.50
C ILE A 137 14.34 9.51 -16.01
N ILE A 138 13.94 8.77 -14.98
CA ILE A 138 12.67 8.97 -14.27
C ILE A 138 12.95 9.07 -12.76
N PRO A 139 12.50 10.12 -12.06
CA PRO A 139 11.83 11.32 -12.59
C PRO A 139 12.68 12.18 -13.52
N GLN A 140 12.03 12.92 -14.44
CA GLN A 140 12.70 13.90 -15.29
C GLN A 140 13.40 15.00 -14.46
N PRO A 141 14.72 15.23 -14.64
CA PRO A 141 15.44 16.27 -13.91
C PRO A 141 14.98 17.69 -14.27
N VAL A 142 15.13 18.62 -13.32
CA VAL A 142 14.86 20.06 -13.54
C VAL A 142 15.71 20.63 -14.67
N LYS A 143 16.98 20.24 -14.80
CA LYS A 143 17.81 20.62 -15.93
C LYS A 143 18.76 19.50 -16.33
N LEU A 144 18.82 19.21 -17.62
CA LEU A 144 19.70 18.23 -18.25
C LEU A 144 20.30 18.84 -19.52
N ASP A 145 21.61 19.08 -19.50
CA ASP A 145 22.38 19.46 -20.68
C ASP A 145 23.15 18.22 -21.17
N VAL A 146 22.84 17.72 -22.37
CA VAL A 146 23.52 16.57 -22.99
C VAL A 146 24.66 17.07 -23.87
N LEU A 147 25.84 16.47 -23.72
CA LEU A 147 27.06 16.84 -24.44
C LEU A 147 27.53 15.70 -25.35
N PRO A 148 28.23 15.99 -26.46
CA PRO A 148 28.74 14.94 -27.34
C PRO A 148 29.79 14.06 -26.65
N GLY A 149 29.57 12.75 -26.65
CA GLY A 149 30.51 11.76 -26.15
C GLY A 149 30.01 10.99 -24.92
N HIS A 150 30.85 10.05 -24.48
CA HIS A 150 30.54 9.14 -23.39
C HIS A 150 31.78 8.94 -22.51
N TYR A 151 31.56 8.70 -21.21
CA TYR A 151 32.59 8.20 -20.33
C TYR A 151 32.46 6.68 -20.18
N VAL A 152 33.58 5.97 -20.17
CA VAL A 152 33.62 4.51 -19.98
C VAL A 152 34.23 4.19 -18.62
N PHE A 153 33.42 3.60 -17.75
CA PHE A 153 33.83 3.05 -16.46
C PHE A 153 34.24 1.59 -16.67
N ASN A 154 35.42 1.23 -16.17
CA ASN A 154 35.96 -0.14 -16.20
C ASN A 154 36.34 -0.63 -14.78
N LYS A 155 36.89 -1.84 -14.64
CA LYS A 155 37.28 -2.41 -13.32
C LYS A 155 38.25 -1.58 -12.49
N LYS A 156 38.97 -0.62 -13.09
CA LYS A 156 39.87 0.31 -12.39
C LYS A 156 39.17 1.57 -11.89
N SER A 157 37.90 1.77 -12.25
CA SER A 157 37.09 2.88 -11.75
C SER A 157 36.96 2.77 -10.24
N GLN A 158 36.96 3.92 -9.56
CA GLN A 158 36.96 4.01 -8.11
C GLN A 158 35.99 5.09 -7.66
N ILE A 159 35.36 4.85 -6.51
CA ILE A 159 34.61 5.88 -5.80
C ILE A 159 35.58 6.68 -4.91
N THR A 160 35.53 8.00 -5.03
CA THR A 160 36.23 8.94 -4.14
C THR A 160 35.20 9.74 -3.34
N LEU A 161 35.28 9.61 -2.01
CA LEU A 161 34.50 10.42 -1.08
C LEU A 161 35.33 11.63 -0.64
N LEU A 162 34.86 12.83 -0.96
CA LEU A 162 35.41 14.10 -0.45
C LEU A 162 34.59 14.65 0.73
N THR A 163 33.62 13.87 1.21
CA THR A 163 32.72 14.20 2.32
C THR A 163 32.12 12.93 2.90
N SER A 164 31.99 12.86 4.23
CA SER A 164 31.37 11.72 4.92
C SER A 164 29.86 11.64 4.72
N ARG A 165 29.20 12.76 4.36
CA ARG A 165 27.75 12.81 4.09
C ARG A 165 27.30 11.93 2.93
N ALA A 166 28.23 11.46 2.11
CA ALA A 166 27.99 10.63 0.94
C ALA A 166 28.23 9.14 1.16
N GLU A 167 28.68 8.71 2.35
CA GLU A 167 29.09 7.32 2.64
C GLU A 167 27.98 6.31 2.35
N GLU A 168 26.76 6.58 2.80
CA GLU A 168 25.61 5.71 2.56
C GLU A 168 25.22 5.65 1.08
N ALA A 169 25.11 6.81 0.41
CA ALA A 169 24.77 6.88 -1.00
C ALA A 169 25.82 6.19 -1.90
N ALA A 170 27.10 6.28 -1.54
CA ALA A 170 28.18 5.59 -2.24
C ALA A 170 28.19 4.08 -1.99
N THR A 171 27.89 3.66 -0.75
CA THR A 171 27.74 2.24 -0.40
C THR A 171 26.57 1.63 -1.16
N TRP A 172 25.43 2.33 -1.19
CA TRP A 172 24.27 1.93 -1.98
C TRP A 172 24.60 1.82 -3.47
N LEU A 173 25.25 2.84 -4.06
CA LEU A 173 25.69 2.79 -5.45
C LEU A 173 26.59 1.58 -5.72
N GLN A 174 27.57 1.29 -4.84
CA GLN A 174 28.46 0.15 -5.01
C GLN A 174 27.69 -1.18 -5.03
N VAL A 175 26.74 -1.35 -4.12
CA VAL A 175 25.87 -2.55 -4.05
C VAL A 175 25.06 -2.70 -5.34
N GLU A 176 24.39 -1.64 -5.79
CA GLU A 176 23.55 -1.68 -6.98
C GLU A 176 24.37 -1.94 -8.26
N LEU A 177 25.56 -1.36 -8.38
CA LEU A 177 26.43 -1.61 -9.53
C LEU A 177 26.87 -3.08 -9.61
N ASN A 178 27.17 -3.68 -8.47
CA ASN A 178 27.48 -5.10 -8.40
C ASN A 178 26.25 -5.95 -8.75
N THR A 179 25.09 -5.65 -8.15
CA THR A 179 23.86 -6.44 -8.36
C THR A 179 23.31 -6.33 -9.78
N LEU A 180 23.34 -5.16 -10.41
CA LEU A 180 22.70 -4.91 -11.71
C LEU A 180 23.60 -5.15 -12.92
N PHE A 181 24.91 -5.05 -12.72
CA PHE A 181 25.88 -5.05 -13.80
C PHE A 181 27.06 -5.99 -13.58
N ASP A 182 27.11 -6.73 -12.46
CA ASP A 182 28.29 -7.51 -12.05
C ASP A 182 29.56 -6.64 -12.03
N PHE A 183 29.39 -5.35 -11.75
CA PHE A 183 30.43 -4.35 -11.85
C PHE A 183 31.05 -4.08 -10.48
N SER A 184 32.01 -4.93 -10.12
CA SER A 184 32.82 -4.76 -8.91
C SER A 184 33.89 -3.68 -9.10
N MET A 185 33.76 -2.57 -8.35
CA MET A 185 34.75 -1.49 -8.30
C MET A 185 35.72 -1.65 -7.12
N GLN A 186 36.91 -1.08 -7.25
CA GLN A 186 37.78 -0.88 -6.09
C GLN A 186 37.22 0.25 -5.21
N SER A 187 37.04 -0.03 -3.92
CA SER A 187 36.19 0.77 -3.03
C SER A 187 36.73 2.16 -2.71
N ILE A 188 38.07 2.37 -2.70
CA ILE A 188 38.68 3.60 -2.19
C ILE A 188 39.99 3.92 -2.94
N GLY A 189 40.07 5.10 -3.56
CA GLY A 189 41.29 5.70 -4.10
C GLY A 189 41.04 6.99 -4.89
N LYS A 190 41.99 7.43 -5.73
CA LYS A 190 41.80 8.60 -6.62
C LYS A 190 41.05 8.15 -7.88
N GLY A 191 39.76 8.39 -7.90
CA GLY A 191 38.84 7.82 -8.87
C GLY A 191 38.11 8.82 -9.76
N ASP A 192 37.36 8.23 -10.67
CA ASP A 192 36.53 8.85 -11.68
C ASP A 192 35.05 8.93 -11.27
N ILE A 193 34.64 8.43 -10.10
CA ILE A 193 33.33 8.70 -9.50
C ILE A 193 33.54 9.46 -8.19
N ARG A 194 33.24 10.76 -8.17
CA ARG A 194 33.59 11.65 -7.07
C ARG A 194 32.35 12.21 -6.39
N TYR A 195 32.25 12.04 -5.07
CA TYR A 195 31.24 12.70 -4.24
C TYR A 195 31.84 13.93 -3.58
N ARG A 196 31.27 15.11 -3.85
CA ARG A 196 31.77 16.40 -3.35
C ARG A 196 30.66 17.19 -2.67
N THR A 197 30.97 17.80 -1.52
CA THR A 197 30.02 18.75 -0.91
C THR A 197 29.94 20.03 -1.73
N ASN A 198 28.73 20.45 -2.05
CA ASN A 198 28.44 21.77 -2.60
C ASN A 198 27.49 22.53 -1.64
N PRO A 199 28.00 23.49 -0.85
CA PRO A 199 27.27 24.08 0.28
C PRO A 199 26.13 25.02 -0.14
N ILE A 200 26.04 25.40 -1.42
CA ILE A 200 24.94 26.26 -1.91
C ILE A 200 23.67 25.48 -2.26
N LEU A 201 23.71 24.15 -2.20
CA LEU A 201 22.56 23.29 -2.50
C LEU A 201 21.74 23.05 -1.22
N ASP A 202 20.41 23.14 -1.35
CA ASP A 202 19.47 22.82 -0.29
C ASP A 202 19.36 21.28 -0.06
N GLU A 203 18.60 20.90 0.97
CA GLU A 203 18.27 19.49 1.27
C GLU A 203 17.63 18.80 0.05
N GLY A 204 18.15 17.64 -0.33
CA GLY A 204 17.67 16.86 -1.48
C GLY A 204 18.12 17.34 -2.86
N ASN A 205 18.69 18.55 -2.97
CA ASN A 205 19.20 19.08 -4.24
C ASN A 205 20.56 18.45 -4.59
N TYR A 206 20.80 18.28 -5.88
CA TYR A 206 22.09 17.78 -6.36
C TYR A 206 22.48 18.37 -7.72
N GLN A 207 23.78 18.28 -8.01
CA GLN A 207 24.32 18.42 -9.35
C GLN A 207 25.07 17.14 -9.72
N LEU A 208 24.93 16.70 -10.97
CA LEU A 208 25.65 15.56 -11.52
C LEU A 208 26.31 16.00 -12.82
N THR A 209 27.64 15.91 -12.89
CA THR A 209 28.40 16.15 -14.12
C THR A 209 29.10 14.85 -14.53
N ILE A 210 28.94 14.44 -15.79
CA ILE A 210 29.72 13.37 -16.41
C ILE A 210 30.47 13.99 -17.60
N ASP A 211 31.79 13.92 -17.57
CA ASP A 211 32.66 14.46 -18.61
C ASP A 211 33.88 13.55 -18.84
N GLN A 212 34.91 14.05 -19.55
CA GLN A 212 36.13 13.31 -19.87
C GLN A 212 36.92 12.85 -18.62
N THR A 213 36.63 13.40 -17.44
CA THR A 213 37.29 13.09 -16.18
C THR A 213 36.49 12.15 -15.27
N GLY A 214 35.32 11.69 -15.72
CA GLY A 214 34.42 10.81 -14.99
C GLY A 214 33.13 11.48 -14.54
N ALA A 215 32.52 10.95 -13.48
CA ALA A 215 31.32 11.46 -12.82
C ALA A 215 31.66 12.25 -11.53
N CYS A 216 31.03 13.41 -11.38
CA CYS A 216 31.07 14.23 -10.17
C CYS A 216 29.65 14.43 -9.65
N LEU A 217 29.36 13.88 -8.47
CA LEU A 217 28.09 13.96 -7.76
C LEU A 217 28.24 14.97 -6.65
N GLU A 218 27.43 16.03 -6.67
CA GLU A 218 27.53 17.14 -5.72
C GLU A 218 26.21 17.39 -4.99
N ALA A 219 26.27 17.48 -3.67
CA ALA A 219 25.13 17.78 -2.81
C ALA A 219 25.60 18.39 -1.47
N ASN A 220 24.66 18.92 -0.68
CA ASN A 220 24.92 19.38 0.69
C ASN A 220 24.33 18.45 1.77
N SER A 221 23.55 17.46 1.34
CA SER A 221 22.73 16.58 2.17
C SER A 221 22.93 15.12 1.74
N ALA A 222 22.74 14.20 2.69
CA ALA A 222 22.76 12.76 2.40
C ALA A 222 21.70 12.38 1.35
N SER A 223 20.49 12.94 1.48
CA SER A 223 19.40 12.74 0.52
C SER A 223 19.75 13.22 -0.89
N GLY A 224 20.41 14.37 -1.03
CA GLY A 224 20.88 14.86 -2.32
C GLY A 224 21.90 13.91 -2.98
N PHE A 225 22.80 13.32 -2.20
CA PHE A 225 23.72 12.31 -2.74
C PHE A 225 23.00 11.02 -3.16
N VAL A 226 22.02 10.55 -2.40
CA VAL A 226 21.17 9.41 -2.81
C VAL A 226 20.46 9.72 -4.13
N HIS A 227 19.84 10.90 -4.27
CA HIS A 227 19.18 11.29 -5.51
C HIS A 227 20.15 11.38 -6.71
N ALA A 228 21.36 11.88 -6.48
CA ALA A 228 22.40 11.92 -7.50
C ALA A 228 22.82 10.51 -7.94
N SER A 229 22.99 9.58 -6.99
CA SER A 229 23.30 8.17 -7.25
C SER A 229 22.18 7.50 -8.03
N ALA A 230 20.92 7.74 -7.68
CA ALA A 230 19.75 7.20 -8.40
C ALA A 230 19.75 7.62 -9.87
N THR A 231 19.99 8.91 -10.16
CA THR A 231 20.12 9.41 -11.53
C THR A 231 21.32 8.83 -12.25
N PHE A 232 22.47 8.72 -11.57
CA PHE A 232 23.68 8.15 -12.15
C PHE A 232 23.46 6.69 -12.58
N MET A 233 22.79 5.88 -11.77
CA MET A 233 22.48 4.48 -12.11
C MET A 233 21.61 4.35 -13.36
N GLN A 234 20.62 5.23 -13.53
CA GLN A 234 19.75 5.23 -14.70
C GLN A 234 20.46 5.69 -15.99
N LEU A 235 21.59 6.38 -15.87
CA LEU A 235 22.43 6.82 -17.01
C LEU A 235 23.40 5.73 -17.50
N LEU A 236 23.68 4.72 -16.67
CA LEU A 236 24.65 3.69 -16.98
C LEU A 236 24.09 2.64 -17.94
N LYS A 237 24.89 2.29 -18.95
CA LYS A 237 24.61 1.22 -19.91
C LYS A 237 25.77 0.26 -19.96
N ALA A 238 25.48 -1.04 -19.95
CA ALA A 238 26.48 -2.05 -20.25
C ALA A 238 26.98 -1.87 -21.69
N THR A 239 28.29 -1.96 -21.89
CA THR A 239 28.89 -1.94 -23.24
C THR A 239 28.96 -3.35 -23.82
N SER A 240 29.45 -3.48 -25.05
CA SER A 240 29.78 -4.78 -25.65
C SER A 240 31.00 -5.45 -25.00
N GLU A 241 31.83 -4.70 -24.28
CA GLU A 241 32.97 -5.23 -23.56
C GLU A 241 32.58 -5.63 -22.14
N ASP A 242 33.03 -6.81 -21.70
CA ASP A 242 32.74 -7.33 -20.38
C ASP A 242 33.26 -6.39 -19.28
N ASN A 243 32.45 -6.20 -18.24
CA ASN A 243 32.79 -5.35 -17.09
C ASN A 243 33.13 -3.89 -17.47
N GLN A 244 32.47 -3.38 -18.50
CA GLN A 244 32.50 -1.96 -18.83
C GLN A 244 31.09 -1.38 -18.86
N LEU A 245 30.97 -0.23 -18.22
CA LEU A 245 29.78 0.60 -18.23
C LEU A 245 30.07 1.90 -18.96
N SER A 246 29.08 2.45 -19.64
CA SER A 246 29.16 3.75 -20.27
C SER A 246 28.05 4.67 -19.77
N ALA A 247 28.36 5.96 -19.69
CA ALA A 247 27.36 7.01 -19.47
C ALA A 247 27.62 8.18 -20.43
N PRO A 248 26.57 8.83 -20.96
CA PRO A 248 26.74 10.00 -21.80
C PRO A 248 27.32 11.18 -21.01
N TYR A 249 28.05 12.07 -21.68
CA TYR A 249 28.45 13.32 -21.06
C TYR A 249 27.23 14.20 -20.81
N VAL A 250 27.05 14.61 -19.56
CA VAL A 250 25.88 15.37 -19.12
C VAL A 250 26.25 16.38 -18.04
N LYS A 251 25.46 17.44 -17.94
CA LYS A 251 25.38 18.30 -16.75
C LYS A 251 23.93 18.35 -16.29
N ILE A 252 23.70 17.94 -15.05
CA ILE A 252 22.40 17.87 -14.42
C ILE A 252 22.40 18.78 -13.20
N SER A 253 21.34 19.57 -13.05
CA SER A 253 21.02 20.31 -11.83
C SER A 253 19.57 20.03 -11.50
N ASP A 254 19.33 19.51 -10.30
CA ASP A 254 18.05 18.88 -10.00
C ASP A 254 17.66 19.04 -8.53
N SER A 255 16.36 19.08 -8.29
CA SER A 255 15.77 19.32 -6.96
C SER A 255 14.33 18.78 -6.91
N PRO A 256 13.89 18.24 -5.76
CA PRO A 256 12.52 17.76 -5.62
C PRO A 256 11.51 18.91 -5.63
N ARG A 257 10.37 18.70 -6.31
CA ARG A 257 9.18 19.57 -6.23
C ARG A 257 8.54 19.55 -4.84
N PHE A 258 8.36 18.36 -4.26
CA PHE A 258 7.74 18.19 -2.94
C PHE A 258 8.73 17.63 -1.92
N LYS A 259 8.60 18.07 -0.66
CA LYS A 259 9.45 17.58 0.44
C LYS A 259 9.07 16.16 0.87
N TYR A 260 7.78 15.85 0.91
CA TYR A 260 7.25 14.51 1.19
C TYR A 260 6.97 13.77 -0.11
N ARG A 261 7.55 12.58 -0.27
CA ARG A 261 7.36 11.71 -1.44
C ARG A 261 7.25 10.29 -0.94
N GLY A 262 6.01 9.87 -0.70
CA GLY A 262 5.70 8.63 0.02
C GLY A 262 5.19 7.50 -0.86
N MET A 263 5.45 6.28 -0.41
CA MET A 263 4.73 5.09 -0.84
C MET A 263 4.32 4.29 0.40
N MET A 264 3.04 3.94 0.48
CA MET A 264 2.51 3.07 1.52
C MET A 264 2.38 1.63 1.04
N LEU A 265 2.78 0.69 1.89
CA LEU A 265 2.50 -0.74 1.70
C LEU A 265 1.66 -1.27 2.86
N ASP A 266 0.52 -1.85 2.52
CA ASP A 266 -0.29 -2.68 3.40
C ASP A 266 0.36 -4.05 3.60
N CYS A 267 0.85 -4.30 4.82
CA CYS A 267 1.34 -5.61 5.23
C CYS A 267 0.35 -6.34 6.13
N SER A 268 -0.77 -5.71 6.50
CA SER A 268 -1.77 -6.28 7.38
C SER A 268 -2.65 -7.28 6.63
N ARG A 269 -3.27 -6.86 5.52
CA ARG A 269 -4.19 -7.69 4.74
C ARG A 269 -3.47 -8.93 4.23
N HIS A 270 -2.27 -8.76 3.69
CA HIS A 270 -1.33 -9.85 3.45
C HIS A 270 0.08 -9.49 3.91
N PHE A 271 0.67 -10.37 4.71
CA PHE A 271 2.05 -10.29 5.12
C PHE A 271 3.02 -10.37 3.93
N HIS A 272 4.06 -9.54 3.99
CA HIS A 272 5.14 -9.49 3.02
C HIS A 272 6.48 -9.71 3.72
N PRO A 273 7.25 -10.75 3.37
CA PRO A 273 8.52 -11.02 4.03
C PRO A 273 9.49 -9.82 3.98
N VAL A 274 10.39 -9.73 4.95
CA VAL A 274 11.39 -8.65 5.08
C VAL A 274 12.11 -8.35 3.76
N GLU A 275 12.52 -9.38 3.02
CA GLU A 275 13.24 -9.22 1.76
C GLU A 275 12.37 -8.59 0.65
N ARG A 276 11.05 -8.85 0.64
CA ARG A 276 10.10 -8.18 -0.26
C ARG A 276 9.97 -6.70 0.08
N VAL A 277 9.86 -6.38 1.38
CA VAL A 277 9.79 -4.99 1.86
C VAL A 277 11.07 -4.22 1.52
N LYS A 278 12.25 -4.79 1.79
CA LYS A 278 13.55 -4.20 1.42
C LYS A 278 13.68 -4.02 -0.10
N ARG A 279 13.25 -4.99 -0.90
CA ARG A 279 13.28 -4.88 -2.36
C ARG A 279 12.44 -3.68 -2.84
N LEU A 280 11.25 -3.47 -2.26
CA LEU A 280 10.42 -2.31 -2.56
C LEU A 280 11.10 -1.00 -2.14
N ILE A 281 11.58 -0.91 -0.90
CA ILE A 281 12.29 0.28 -0.38
C ILE A 281 13.48 0.66 -1.29
N ASN A 282 14.20 -0.33 -1.81
CA ASN A 282 15.28 -0.09 -2.77
C ASN A 282 14.76 0.56 -4.06
N GLN A 283 13.65 0.05 -4.62
CA GLN A 283 13.03 0.65 -5.80
C GLN A 283 12.49 2.06 -5.54
N LEU A 284 11.95 2.33 -4.34
CA LEU A 284 11.53 3.68 -3.95
C LEU A 284 12.68 4.69 -4.06
N ALA A 285 13.88 4.30 -3.62
CA ALA A 285 15.08 5.14 -3.72
C ALA A 285 15.56 5.36 -5.15
N HIS A 286 15.47 4.34 -6.03
CA HIS A 286 15.74 4.48 -7.47
C HIS A 286 14.89 5.58 -8.12
N TYR A 287 13.65 5.73 -7.65
CA TYR A 287 12.71 6.74 -8.12
C TYR A 287 12.60 7.97 -7.20
N LYS A 288 13.57 8.16 -6.30
CA LYS A 288 13.74 9.34 -5.44
C LYS A 288 12.56 9.62 -4.49
N PHE A 289 11.78 8.61 -4.14
CA PHE A 289 10.92 8.69 -2.95
C PHE A 289 11.81 8.81 -1.70
N ASN A 290 11.27 9.38 -0.63
CA ASN A 290 12.00 9.53 0.64
C ASN A 290 11.21 9.03 1.86
N THR A 291 10.03 8.46 1.65
CA THR A 291 9.20 7.96 2.74
C THR A 291 8.55 6.64 2.37
N PHE A 292 8.67 5.67 3.26
CA PHE A 292 7.95 4.42 3.25
C PHE A 292 6.94 4.43 4.40
N HIS A 293 5.65 4.47 4.07
CA HIS A 293 4.58 4.39 5.04
C HIS A 293 4.23 2.91 5.24
N TRP A 294 4.46 2.40 6.45
CA TRP A 294 4.32 0.98 6.73
C TRP A 294 3.01 0.72 7.48
N HIS A 295 2.01 0.28 6.73
CA HIS A 295 0.70 -0.08 7.27
C HIS A 295 0.78 -1.49 7.88
N LEU A 296 0.94 -1.54 9.20
CA LEU A 296 1.34 -2.73 9.97
C LEU A 296 0.19 -3.43 10.69
N THR A 297 -0.97 -2.80 10.80
CA THR A 297 -2.08 -3.26 11.65
C THR A 297 -3.40 -3.00 10.95
N ASP A 298 -4.28 -3.99 10.93
CA ASP A 298 -5.67 -3.85 10.47
C ASP A 298 -6.53 -4.97 11.07
N ASP A 299 -7.75 -5.15 10.58
CA ASP A 299 -8.67 -6.19 11.02
C ASP A 299 -8.15 -7.60 10.79
N GLU A 300 -7.46 -7.83 9.67
CA GLU A 300 -7.06 -9.17 9.24
C GLU A 300 -5.64 -9.56 9.71
N GLY A 301 -4.96 -8.68 10.43
CA GLY A 301 -3.57 -8.88 10.80
C GLY A 301 -2.95 -7.85 11.73
N TRP A 302 -2.12 -8.33 12.64
CA TRP A 302 -1.19 -7.51 13.41
C TRP A 302 0.24 -7.96 13.10
N ARG A 303 1.08 -7.03 12.61
CA ARG A 303 2.38 -7.38 12.01
C ARG A 303 3.60 -6.87 12.75
N VAL A 304 3.45 -6.16 13.86
CA VAL A 304 4.58 -5.60 14.62
C VAL A 304 4.69 -6.24 16.00
N GLU A 305 5.86 -6.77 16.35
CA GLU A 305 6.08 -7.30 17.70
C GLU A 305 6.02 -6.18 18.76
N ILE A 306 5.13 -6.35 19.75
CA ILE A 306 5.03 -5.52 20.95
C ILE A 306 5.30 -6.42 22.14
N LYS A 307 6.44 -6.23 22.81
CA LYS A 307 6.89 -7.14 23.89
C LYS A 307 5.99 -7.09 25.11
N ALA A 308 5.34 -5.96 25.38
CA ALA A 308 4.35 -5.82 26.43
C ALA A 308 3.08 -6.66 26.16
N PHE A 309 2.78 -6.96 24.89
CA PHE A 309 1.62 -7.74 24.47
C PHE A 309 1.98 -8.79 23.40
N PRO A 310 2.69 -9.87 23.77
CA PRO A 310 3.06 -10.93 22.82
C PRO A 310 1.87 -11.54 22.09
N GLN A 311 0.68 -11.52 22.71
CA GLN A 311 -0.57 -12.01 22.12
C GLN A 311 -0.92 -11.33 20.80
N LEU A 312 -0.52 -10.07 20.60
CA LEU A 312 -0.75 -9.34 19.34
C LEU A 312 -0.09 -10.07 18.16
N THR A 313 1.04 -10.74 18.37
CA THR A 313 1.70 -11.56 17.34
C THR A 313 1.41 -13.05 17.48
N ASP A 314 1.27 -13.59 18.69
CA ASP A 314 0.94 -15.02 18.89
C ASP A 314 -0.45 -15.37 18.34
N VAL A 315 -1.40 -14.43 18.43
CA VAL A 315 -2.78 -14.57 17.94
C VAL A 315 -3.01 -13.68 16.74
N GLY A 316 -2.80 -12.36 16.88
CA GLY A 316 -3.19 -11.37 15.88
C GLY A 316 -2.42 -11.45 14.56
N ALA A 317 -1.28 -12.13 14.51
CA ALA A 317 -0.54 -12.33 13.26
C ALA A 317 -1.02 -13.54 12.44
N SER A 318 -1.91 -14.38 12.98
CA SER A 318 -2.32 -15.64 12.35
C SER A 318 -3.83 -15.71 12.15
N ARG A 319 -4.26 -16.27 11.01
CA ARG A 319 -5.67 -16.51 10.70
C ARG A 319 -5.88 -17.85 10.00
N SER A 320 -6.97 -18.53 10.34
CA SER A 320 -7.42 -19.81 9.81
C SER A 320 -8.85 -20.09 10.29
N GLN A 321 -9.52 -21.11 9.75
CA GLN A 321 -10.87 -21.47 10.20
C GLN A 321 -10.94 -21.91 11.67
N GLN A 322 -9.80 -22.31 12.26
CA GLN A 322 -9.69 -22.84 13.62
C GLN A 322 -9.04 -21.85 14.60
N SER A 323 -8.63 -20.67 14.13
CA SER A 323 -7.96 -19.66 14.95
C SER A 323 -8.94 -18.56 15.38
N ALA A 324 -8.50 -17.65 16.26
CA ALA A 324 -9.32 -16.54 16.72
C ALA A 324 -9.70 -15.53 15.60
N LEU A 325 -8.90 -15.47 14.53
CA LEU A 325 -9.19 -14.70 13.32
C LEU A 325 -9.53 -15.65 12.18
N GLU A 326 -10.70 -15.46 11.58
CA GLU A 326 -11.15 -16.25 10.43
C GLU A 326 -10.29 -15.93 9.18
N PRO A 327 -10.20 -16.86 8.21
CA PRO A 327 -9.48 -16.59 6.96
C PRO A 327 -10.07 -15.38 6.24
N GLN A 328 -9.23 -14.58 5.58
CA GLN A 328 -9.68 -13.39 4.85
C GLN A 328 -8.96 -13.30 3.52
N PHE A 329 -9.71 -12.94 2.47
CA PHE A 329 -9.28 -12.68 1.09
C PHE A 329 -8.67 -13.85 0.31
N SER A 330 -7.86 -14.69 0.94
CA SER A 330 -7.22 -15.86 0.35
C SER A 330 -6.86 -16.89 1.44
N HIS A 331 -6.17 -17.97 1.07
CA HIS A 331 -5.72 -19.03 2.01
C HIS A 331 -6.86 -19.59 2.90
N ILE A 332 -8.07 -19.73 2.34
CA ILE A 332 -9.29 -20.09 3.08
C ILE A 332 -9.17 -21.38 3.90
N ASP A 333 -8.28 -22.28 3.49
CA ASP A 333 -8.10 -23.61 4.06
C ASP A 333 -6.68 -23.85 4.60
N GLN A 334 -5.97 -22.77 4.93
CA GLN A 334 -4.60 -22.84 5.45
C GLN A 334 -4.45 -21.92 6.66
N VAL A 335 -3.48 -22.24 7.52
CA VAL A 335 -3.00 -21.29 8.52
C VAL A 335 -2.14 -20.25 7.80
N TYR A 336 -2.65 -19.02 7.72
CA TYR A 336 -1.93 -17.88 7.17
C TYR A 336 -1.36 -17.05 8.31
N SER A 337 -0.04 -16.81 8.32
CA SER A 337 0.64 -16.13 9.41
C SER A 337 1.84 -15.30 8.94
N GLY A 338 2.25 -14.34 9.77
CA GLY A 338 3.48 -13.58 9.62
C GLY A 338 3.45 -12.24 10.34
N TYR A 339 4.59 -11.88 10.94
CA TYR A 339 4.83 -10.58 11.56
C TYR A 339 6.33 -10.25 11.49
N TYR A 340 6.69 -9.02 11.83
CA TYR A 340 8.07 -8.55 11.93
C TYR A 340 8.47 -8.44 13.40
N THR A 341 9.55 -9.11 13.76
CA THR A 341 10.20 -8.89 15.05
C THR A 341 10.78 -7.48 15.12
N GLN A 342 10.99 -6.95 16.33
CA GLN A 342 11.62 -5.65 16.50
C GLN A 342 13.03 -5.60 15.90
N GLU A 343 13.77 -6.71 15.92
CA GLU A 343 15.11 -6.79 15.32
C GLU A 343 15.05 -6.77 13.78
N GLU A 344 14.09 -7.45 13.17
CA GLU A 344 13.85 -7.34 11.73
C GLU A 344 13.46 -5.91 11.33
N ILE A 345 12.59 -5.27 12.12
CA ILE A 345 12.20 -3.87 11.89
C ILE A 345 13.43 -2.95 11.96
N LYS A 346 14.29 -3.08 12.98
CA LYS A 346 15.54 -2.32 13.07
C LYS A 346 16.44 -2.53 11.85
N HIS A 347 16.56 -3.77 11.38
CA HIS A 347 17.32 -4.06 10.16
C HIS A 347 16.70 -3.41 8.90
N VAL A 348 15.36 -3.38 8.79
CA VAL A 348 14.67 -2.71 7.68
C VAL A 348 14.84 -1.19 7.77
N ILE A 349 14.77 -0.59 8.97
CA ILE A 349 15.02 0.83 9.20
C ILE A 349 16.45 1.21 8.76
N ALA A 350 17.46 0.46 9.20
CA ALA A 350 18.85 0.71 8.81
C ALA A 350 19.06 0.56 7.30
N PHE A 351 18.40 -0.43 6.67
CA PHE A 351 18.44 -0.62 5.22
C PHE A 351 17.80 0.57 4.46
N ALA A 352 16.70 1.12 4.99
CA ALA A 352 16.00 2.26 4.43
C ALA A 352 16.78 3.58 4.60
N GLU A 353 17.44 3.77 5.74
CA GLU A 353 18.26 4.95 6.04
C GLU A 353 19.41 5.10 5.02
N GLN A 354 20.11 4.01 4.71
CA GLN A 354 21.16 3.98 3.67
C GLN A 354 20.69 4.41 2.27
N ARG A 355 19.38 4.45 2.07
CA ARG A 355 18.68 4.80 0.83
C ARG A 355 17.92 6.12 0.94
N GLY A 356 18.14 6.89 2.01
CA GLY A 356 17.46 8.15 2.25
C GLY A 356 15.95 8.01 2.47
N ILE A 357 15.47 6.83 2.86
CA ILE A 357 14.04 6.54 3.07
C ILE A 357 13.75 6.58 4.58
N THR A 358 12.84 7.46 4.98
CA THR A 358 12.26 7.45 6.33
C THR A 358 11.10 6.46 6.40
N ILE A 359 11.05 5.62 7.43
CA ILE A 359 9.92 4.71 7.67
C ILE A 359 8.96 5.32 8.67
N ILE A 360 7.68 5.46 8.30
CA ILE A 360 6.59 5.88 9.18
C ILE A 360 5.76 4.64 9.53
N PRO A 361 5.70 4.21 10.80
CA PRO A 361 4.81 3.13 11.19
C PRO A 361 3.37 3.62 11.31
N GLU A 362 2.41 2.74 11.01
CA GLU A 362 1.00 2.93 11.29
C GLU A 362 0.48 1.93 12.30
N ILE A 363 -0.23 2.45 13.31
CA ILE A 363 -1.05 1.70 14.26
C ILE A 363 -2.48 2.24 14.15
N ASP A 364 -3.35 1.52 13.45
CA ASP A 364 -4.68 2.01 13.11
C ASP A 364 -5.65 1.88 14.28
N VAL A 365 -6.22 3.01 14.71
CA VAL A 365 -7.20 3.07 15.80
C VAL A 365 -8.19 4.23 15.61
N PRO A 366 -9.44 4.13 16.11
CA PRO A 366 -10.01 2.98 16.82
C PRO A 366 -10.76 2.00 15.92
N GLY A 367 -10.92 2.30 14.62
CA GLY A 367 -11.37 1.34 13.61
C GLY A 367 -10.25 0.34 13.30
N HIS A 368 -10.49 -0.57 12.36
CA HIS A 368 -9.45 -1.47 11.83
C HIS A 368 -8.67 -2.25 12.91
N CYS A 369 -9.33 -2.59 14.02
CA CYS A 369 -8.69 -3.11 15.22
C CYS A 369 -9.01 -4.57 15.52
N ARG A 370 -9.67 -5.30 14.62
CA ARG A 370 -10.15 -6.67 14.92
C ARG A 370 -9.03 -7.60 15.34
N ALA A 371 -7.86 -7.55 14.72
CA ALA A 371 -6.72 -8.38 15.10
C ALA A 371 -6.25 -8.12 16.54
N ALA A 372 -6.18 -6.84 16.95
CA ALA A 372 -5.83 -6.48 18.32
C ALA A 372 -6.91 -6.92 19.32
N ILE A 373 -8.19 -6.71 19.00
CA ILE A 373 -9.33 -7.08 19.86
C ILE A 373 -9.38 -8.60 20.09
N LYS A 374 -9.16 -9.41 19.04
CA LYS A 374 -9.12 -10.86 19.15
C LYS A 374 -7.90 -11.38 19.91
N ALA A 375 -6.78 -10.66 19.85
CA ALA A 375 -5.56 -11.01 20.58
C ALA A 375 -5.62 -10.64 22.07
N LEU A 376 -6.31 -9.55 22.42
CA LEU A 376 -6.37 -9.01 23.79
C LEU A 376 -7.82 -8.82 24.28
N PRO A 377 -8.66 -9.88 24.28
CA PRO A 377 -10.08 -9.73 24.60
C PRO A 377 -10.32 -9.24 26.03
N ASP A 378 -9.47 -9.61 26.99
CA ASP A 378 -9.59 -9.19 28.40
C ASP A 378 -9.43 -7.68 28.59
N LEU A 379 -8.70 -7.01 27.70
CA LEU A 379 -8.50 -5.56 27.74
C LEU A 379 -9.48 -4.80 26.84
N LEU A 380 -9.85 -5.38 25.70
CA LEU A 380 -10.44 -4.66 24.58
C LEU A 380 -11.91 -5.00 24.29
N VAL A 381 -12.48 -6.04 24.90
CA VAL A 381 -13.89 -6.42 24.68
C VAL A 381 -14.78 -5.89 25.80
N ASP A 382 -15.81 -5.11 25.43
CA ASP A 382 -16.89 -4.72 26.34
C ASP A 382 -18.06 -5.70 26.19
N SER A 383 -18.08 -6.76 27.00
CA SER A 383 -19.11 -7.83 26.92
C SER A 383 -20.54 -7.35 27.19
N ALA A 384 -20.70 -6.16 27.79
CA ALA A 384 -22.00 -5.54 28.03
C ALA A 384 -22.47 -4.61 26.89
N ASP A 385 -21.61 -4.33 25.90
CA ASP A 385 -21.99 -3.52 24.74
C ASP A 385 -22.96 -4.31 23.86
N GLN A 386 -24.05 -3.66 23.46
CA GLN A 386 -25.09 -4.22 22.58
C GLN A 386 -25.23 -3.39 21.30
N SER A 387 -24.23 -2.57 20.99
CA SER A 387 -24.19 -1.73 19.79
C SER A 387 -24.23 -2.61 18.55
N GLN A 388 -25.01 -2.18 17.55
CA GLN A 388 -25.10 -2.88 16.27
C GLN A 388 -24.54 -1.96 15.19
N TYR A 389 -23.41 -2.36 14.63
CA TYR A 389 -22.73 -1.63 13.57
C TYR A 389 -22.14 -2.61 12.57
N ARG A 390 -21.76 -2.10 11.41
CA ARG A 390 -21.01 -2.85 10.40
C ARG A 390 -20.00 -1.93 9.74
N SER A 391 -18.73 -2.32 9.72
CA SER A 391 -17.67 -1.61 9.00
C SER A 391 -17.83 -1.73 7.50
N ILE A 392 -17.07 -0.93 6.76
CA ILE A 392 -17.00 -0.99 5.29
C ILE A 392 -16.57 -2.40 4.83
N GLN A 393 -15.68 -3.04 5.59
CA GLN A 393 -15.13 -4.37 5.36
C GLN A 393 -16.06 -5.51 5.82
N ASN A 394 -17.23 -5.19 6.38
CA ASN A 394 -18.24 -6.15 6.86
C ASN A 394 -17.91 -6.83 8.20
N TYR A 395 -17.20 -6.13 9.09
CA TYR A 395 -17.03 -6.55 10.48
C TYR A 395 -18.03 -5.85 11.41
N THR A 396 -18.38 -6.52 12.51
CA THR A 396 -19.31 -5.99 13.52
C THR A 396 -18.69 -5.99 14.94
N ASP A 397 -17.39 -6.29 15.04
CA ASP A 397 -16.66 -6.53 16.28
C ASP A 397 -15.22 -5.99 16.23
N ASN A 398 -14.97 -4.98 15.37
CA ASN A 398 -13.63 -4.51 15.02
C ASN A 398 -13.22 -3.11 15.53
N VAL A 399 -13.94 -2.51 16.49
CA VAL A 399 -13.71 -1.12 16.92
C VAL A 399 -13.35 -1.07 18.39
N LEU A 400 -12.24 -0.40 18.74
CA LEU A 400 -11.83 -0.21 20.14
C LEU A 400 -12.87 0.60 20.92
N SER A 401 -13.08 0.24 22.18
CA SER A 401 -14.05 0.92 23.04
C SER A 401 -13.40 2.01 23.90
N PRO A 402 -13.77 3.30 23.73
CA PRO A 402 -13.27 4.40 24.55
C PRO A 402 -13.72 4.32 26.01
N GLY A 403 -14.73 3.50 26.32
CA GLY A 403 -15.23 3.28 27.68
C GLY A 403 -14.42 2.27 28.50
N LEU A 404 -13.41 1.61 27.93
CA LEU A 404 -12.60 0.61 28.61
C LEU A 404 -11.25 1.17 29.04
N GLU A 405 -10.87 0.99 30.31
CA GLU A 405 -9.53 1.32 30.80
C GLU A 405 -8.43 0.56 30.04
N GLY A 406 -8.68 -0.71 29.71
CA GLY A 406 -7.77 -1.55 28.94
C GLY A 406 -7.44 -1.01 27.54
N THR A 407 -8.32 -0.21 26.93
CA THR A 407 -8.01 0.46 25.65
C THR A 407 -6.90 1.50 25.81
N TYR A 408 -6.87 2.23 26.93
CA TYR A 408 -5.83 3.22 27.19
C TYR A 408 -4.51 2.56 27.59
N GLU A 409 -4.56 1.46 28.35
CA GLU A 409 -3.38 0.63 28.64
C GLU A 409 -2.75 0.07 27.36
N PHE A 410 -3.59 -0.48 26.48
CA PHE A 410 -3.17 -0.97 25.17
C PHE A 410 -2.46 0.12 24.35
N LEU A 411 -3.13 1.27 24.16
CA LEU A 411 -2.57 2.39 23.40
C LEU A 411 -1.27 2.91 24.02
N GLU A 412 -1.22 3.03 25.34
CA GLU A 412 -0.04 3.53 26.04
C GLU A 412 1.20 2.66 25.76
N ARG A 413 1.09 1.33 25.95
CA ARG A 413 2.23 0.43 25.77
C ARG A 413 2.64 0.25 24.32
N VAL A 414 1.66 0.12 23.41
CA VAL A 414 1.96 -0.01 21.98
C VAL A 414 2.67 1.23 21.47
N LEU A 415 2.16 2.43 21.78
CA LEU A 415 2.76 3.67 21.31
C LEU A 415 4.14 3.94 21.95
N GLU A 416 4.38 3.48 23.18
CA GLU A 416 5.71 3.50 23.81
C GLU A 416 6.73 2.70 22.98
N GLU A 417 6.45 1.42 22.73
CA GLU A 417 7.39 0.55 22.00
C GLU A 417 7.56 0.98 20.53
N VAL A 418 6.47 1.39 19.86
CA VAL A 418 6.53 1.90 18.48
C VAL A 418 7.34 3.20 18.41
N ALA A 419 7.16 4.12 19.36
CA ALA A 419 7.93 5.37 19.36
C ALA A 419 9.43 5.15 19.62
N GLU A 420 9.78 4.18 20.47
CA GLU A 420 11.17 3.77 20.71
C GLU A 420 11.78 3.08 19.48
N LEU A 421 11.02 2.18 18.85
CA LEU A 421 11.49 1.35 17.74
C LEU A 421 11.75 2.14 16.45
N PHE A 422 10.87 3.10 16.13
CA PHE A 422 10.95 3.84 14.87
C PHE A 422 11.55 5.24 15.08
N PRO A 423 12.69 5.57 14.44
CA PRO A 423 13.36 6.87 14.62
C PRO A 423 12.60 8.03 13.98
N SER A 424 11.65 7.75 13.07
CA SER A 424 10.78 8.76 12.48
C SER A 424 10.14 9.64 13.56
N LYS A 425 9.99 10.92 13.24
CA LYS A 425 9.27 11.88 14.08
C LYS A 425 7.76 11.67 14.01
N TRP A 426 7.27 10.86 13.08
CA TRP A 426 5.86 10.67 12.81
C TRP A 426 5.44 9.23 13.12
N VAL A 427 4.25 9.09 13.70
CA VAL A 427 3.54 7.82 13.85
C VAL A 427 2.14 8.05 13.29
N HIS A 428 1.73 7.20 12.34
CA HIS A 428 0.39 7.22 11.79
C HIS A 428 -0.55 6.45 12.72
N ILE A 429 -1.71 7.03 13.02
CA ILE A 429 -2.68 6.50 13.98
C ILE A 429 -3.94 5.95 13.29
N GLY A 430 -3.94 5.94 11.95
CA GLY A 430 -5.07 5.56 11.12
C GLY A 430 -6.24 6.53 11.30
N ALA A 431 -7.31 6.03 11.91
CA ALA A 431 -8.55 6.74 12.28
C ALA A 431 -9.60 6.91 11.19
N ASP A 432 -9.47 6.14 10.12
CA ASP A 432 -10.42 6.01 9.02
C ASP A 432 -11.62 5.12 9.38
N GLU A 433 -12.67 5.26 8.58
CA GLU A 433 -13.81 4.33 8.46
C GLU A 433 -14.50 3.83 9.75
N VAL A 434 -14.42 4.59 10.85
CA VAL A 434 -15.15 4.27 12.08
C VAL A 434 -16.66 4.23 11.79
N PRO A 435 -17.34 3.08 11.96
CA PRO A 435 -18.71 2.89 11.49
C PRO A 435 -19.71 3.74 12.26
N HIS A 436 -20.81 4.10 11.61
CA HIS A 436 -22.00 4.58 12.31
C HIS A 436 -22.59 3.46 13.20
N GLY A 437 -23.16 3.83 14.36
CA GLY A 437 -23.77 2.89 15.30
C GLY A 437 -22.84 2.36 16.40
N VAL A 438 -21.53 2.63 16.32
CA VAL A 438 -20.56 2.21 17.35
C VAL A 438 -20.83 2.89 18.68
N TRP A 439 -20.62 2.15 19.76
CA TRP A 439 -20.69 2.60 21.17
C TRP A 439 -22.05 3.12 21.65
N GLU A 440 -23.07 3.22 20.78
CA GLU A 440 -24.38 3.77 21.10
C GLU A 440 -25.08 3.04 22.25
N LYS A 441 -24.82 1.73 22.40
CA LYS A 441 -25.40 0.89 23.46
C LYS A 441 -24.35 0.34 24.44
N SER A 442 -23.14 0.91 24.49
CA SER A 442 -22.16 0.60 25.55
C SER A 442 -22.43 1.45 26.79
N ALA A 443 -22.80 0.81 27.91
CA ALA A 443 -23.06 1.51 29.17
C ALA A 443 -21.83 2.31 29.66
N LYS A 444 -20.61 1.79 29.41
CA LYS A 444 -19.36 2.45 29.76
C LYS A 444 -19.10 3.69 28.90
N CYS A 445 -19.33 3.59 27.58
CA CYS A 445 -19.22 4.74 26.70
C CYS A 445 -20.26 5.82 27.04
N GLN A 446 -21.50 5.43 27.35
CA GLN A 446 -22.53 6.36 27.81
C GLN A 446 -22.14 7.09 29.11
N ALA A 447 -21.52 6.37 30.06
CA ALA A 447 -21.00 6.98 31.28
C ALA A 447 -19.87 7.99 30.97
N LEU A 448 -18.94 7.65 30.07
CA LEU A 448 -17.87 8.55 29.64
C LEU A 448 -18.42 9.79 28.91
N MET A 449 -19.40 9.62 28.01
CA MET A 449 -20.06 10.74 27.34
C MET A 449 -20.67 11.70 28.36
N LYS A 450 -21.39 11.18 29.37
CA LYS A 450 -21.96 11.99 30.44
C LYS A 450 -20.89 12.71 31.26
N GLN A 451 -19.77 12.06 31.56
CA GLN A 451 -18.66 12.65 32.30
C GLN A 451 -18.00 13.81 31.54
N GLN A 452 -17.82 13.65 30.22
CA GLN A 452 -17.15 14.64 29.37
C GLN A 452 -18.10 15.69 28.79
N GLY A 453 -19.42 15.49 28.92
CA GLY A 453 -20.44 16.37 28.34
C GLY A 453 -20.59 16.21 26.83
N TYR A 454 -20.23 15.05 26.26
CA TYR A 454 -20.40 14.76 24.84
C TYR A 454 -21.87 14.48 24.50
N THR A 455 -22.23 14.81 23.28
CA THR A 455 -23.59 14.70 22.72
C THR A 455 -23.68 13.74 21.53
N ASP A 456 -22.56 13.46 20.87
CA ASP A 456 -22.44 12.53 19.74
C ASP A 456 -21.34 11.49 20.03
N THR A 457 -21.58 10.21 19.71
CA THR A 457 -20.58 9.13 19.87
C THR A 457 -19.32 9.38 19.05
N LYS A 458 -19.39 10.16 17.96
CA LYS A 458 -18.21 10.59 17.20
C LYS A 458 -17.21 11.41 18.03
N GLU A 459 -17.67 12.10 19.08
CA GLU A 459 -16.78 12.84 19.99
C GLU A 459 -15.89 11.88 20.81
N LEU A 460 -16.35 10.64 21.03
CA LEU A 460 -15.56 9.60 21.69
C LEU A 460 -14.38 9.12 20.84
N GLN A 461 -14.53 9.07 19.51
CA GLN A 461 -13.38 8.83 18.62
C GLN A 461 -12.33 9.93 18.85
N GLY A 462 -12.76 11.19 18.89
CA GLY A 462 -11.87 12.31 19.21
C GLY A 462 -11.20 12.19 20.56
N HIS A 463 -11.92 11.68 21.56
CA HIS A 463 -11.37 11.47 22.90
C HIS A 463 -10.17 10.51 22.87
N LEU A 464 -10.29 9.37 22.18
CA LEU A 464 -9.16 8.43 22.00
C LEU A 464 -8.02 9.04 21.19
N LEU A 465 -8.33 9.71 20.07
CA LEU A 465 -7.29 10.31 19.24
C LEU A 465 -6.51 11.43 19.98
N ARG A 466 -7.17 12.22 20.84
CA ARG A 466 -6.47 13.20 21.70
C ARG A 466 -5.57 12.53 22.73
N PHE A 467 -5.99 11.40 23.27
CA PHE A 467 -5.15 10.61 24.17
C PHE A 467 -3.90 10.12 23.43
N ALA A 468 -4.07 9.51 22.26
CA ALA A 468 -2.96 9.05 21.40
C ALA A 468 -2.04 10.22 21.00
N GLU A 469 -2.59 11.35 20.57
CA GLU A 469 -1.83 12.55 20.21
C GLU A 469 -0.98 13.05 21.38
N LYS A 470 -1.57 13.15 22.58
CA LYS A 470 -0.88 13.59 23.79
C LYS A 470 0.23 12.60 24.17
N LYS A 471 -0.03 11.29 24.08
CA LYS A 471 0.96 10.26 24.35
C LYS A 471 2.13 10.34 23.36
N LEU A 472 1.85 10.39 22.07
CA LEU A 472 2.86 10.54 21.02
C LEU A 472 3.69 11.81 21.22
N ARG A 473 3.05 12.95 21.52
CA ARG A 473 3.76 14.20 21.83
C ARG A 473 4.70 14.05 23.02
N SER A 474 4.28 13.35 24.08
CA SER A 474 5.13 13.08 25.24
C SER A 474 6.34 12.19 24.91
N LEU A 475 6.23 11.37 23.85
CA LEU A 475 7.29 10.51 23.32
C LEU A 475 8.13 11.21 22.22
N GLY A 476 7.91 12.52 22.00
CA GLY A 476 8.64 13.30 20.99
C GLY A 476 8.19 13.03 19.55
N LYS A 477 7.00 12.44 19.36
CA LYS A 477 6.41 12.12 18.06
C LYS A 477 5.27 13.07 17.71
N ARG A 478 5.13 13.37 16.43
CA ARG A 478 4.01 14.09 15.82
C ARG A 478 3.01 13.06 15.31
N MET A 479 1.75 13.20 15.68
CA MET A 479 0.70 12.31 15.19
C MET A 479 0.36 12.62 13.72
N VAL A 480 0.06 11.57 12.98
CA VAL A 480 -0.43 11.59 11.61
C VAL A 480 -1.68 10.74 11.55
N GLY A 481 -2.67 11.09 10.74
CA GLY A 481 -3.87 10.27 10.57
C GLY A 481 -4.54 10.50 9.23
N TRP A 482 -5.43 9.57 8.87
CA TRP A 482 -6.30 9.68 7.71
C TRP A 482 -7.24 10.88 7.85
N GLU A 483 -7.90 11.22 6.75
CA GLU A 483 -8.72 12.43 6.63
C GLU A 483 -9.75 12.58 7.77
N GLU A 484 -10.36 11.48 8.20
CA GLU A 484 -11.41 11.45 9.21
C GLU A 484 -10.96 11.91 10.60
N ALA A 485 -9.64 11.90 10.86
CA ALA A 485 -9.07 12.40 12.10
C ALA A 485 -9.37 13.90 12.33
N GLN A 486 -9.62 14.70 11.28
CA GLN A 486 -9.96 16.11 11.43
C GLN A 486 -11.43 16.36 11.84
N HIS A 487 -12.34 15.42 11.58
CA HIS A 487 -13.78 15.66 11.73
C HIS A 487 -14.19 15.90 13.18
N GLY A 488 -14.76 17.06 13.52
CA GLY A 488 -15.32 17.32 14.86
C GLY A 488 -14.30 17.82 15.88
N ASP A 489 -13.28 18.57 15.43
CA ASP A 489 -12.21 19.13 16.26
C ASP A 489 -11.57 18.05 17.17
N LYS A 490 -11.42 16.85 16.60
CA LYS A 490 -10.92 15.68 17.31
C LYS A 490 -9.48 15.87 17.74
N VAL A 491 -8.61 16.39 16.88
CA VAL A 491 -7.16 16.44 17.08
C VAL A 491 -6.62 17.87 16.95
N SER A 492 -5.45 18.15 17.53
CA SER A 492 -4.84 19.47 17.41
C SER A 492 -4.34 19.75 15.99
N LYS A 493 -4.15 21.03 15.65
CA LYS A 493 -3.60 21.45 14.33
C LYS A 493 -2.13 21.03 14.12
N GLU A 494 -1.49 20.47 15.15
CA GLU A 494 -0.19 19.81 14.98
C GLU A 494 -0.31 18.47 14.27
N THR A 495 -1.45 17.78 14.27
CA THR A 495 -1.60 16.53 13.51
C THR A 495 -1.43 16.76 12.01
N VAL A 496 -0.73 15.86 11.31
CA VAL A 496 -0.67 15.87 9.83
C VAL A 496 -1.82 15.02 9.29
N ILE A 497 -2.51 15.51 8.28
CA ILE A 497 -3.68 14.83 7.69
C ILE A 497 -3.30 14.20 6.35
N TYR A 498 -3.61 12.91 6.18
CA TYR A 498 -3.48 12.20 4.91
C TYR A 498 -4.83 12.19 4.22
N SER A 499 -4.98 13.01 3.18
CA SER A 499 -6.26 13.17 2.50
C SER A 499 -6.36 12.19 1.33
N TRP A 500 -7.27 11.24 1.47
CA TRP A 500 -7.46 10.14 0.53
C TRP A 500 -8.80 10.19 -0.23
N LEU A 501 -9.83 10.82 0.35
CA LEU A 501 -11.15 10.92 -0.28
C LEU A 501 -11.12 11.82 -1.52
N SER A 502 -10.48 12.99 -1.43
CA SER A 502 -10.37 13.93 -2.55
C SER A 502 -9.41 15.09 -2.25
N GLU A 503 -8.94 15.77 -3.30
CA GLU A 503 -8.21 17.03 -3.14
C GLU A 503 -9.04 18.16 -2.50
N GLU A 504 -10.37 18.16 -2.67
CA GLU A 504 -11.23 19.17 -2.07
C GLU A 504 -11.18 19.07 -0.54
N ALA A 505 -11.20 17.85 -0.01
CA ALA A 505 -11.10 17.61 1.41
C ALA A 505 -9.69 17.92 1.94
N ALA A 506 -8.63 17.66 1.17
CA ALA A 506 -7.28 18.13 1.46
C ALA A 506 -7.23 19.66 1.64
N LEU A 507 -7.82 20.41 0.70
CA LEU A 507 -7.89 21.87 0.75
C LEU A 507 -8.70 22.36 1.95
N LYS A 508 -9.79 21.66 2.32
CA LYS A 508 -10.57 21.98 3.53
C LYS A 508 -9.71 21.84 4.78
N CYS A 509 -8.94 20.76 4.92
CA CYS A 509 -8.03 20.54 6.04
C CYS A 509 -6.93 21.61 6.08
N ALA A 510 -6.31 21.90 4.94
CA ALA A 510 -5.27 22.93 4.84
C ALA A 510 -5.79 24.33 5.23
N LYS A 511 -7.01 24.71 4.80
CA LYS A 511 -7.67 25.97 5.19
C LYS A 511 -7.94 26.07 6.70
N GLN A 512 -8.14 24.93 7.37
CA GLN A 512 -8.29 24.86 8.83
C GLN A 512 -6.94 24.90 9.58
N GLY A 513 -5.81 24.95 8.85
CA GLY A 513 -4.47 25.13 9.43
C GLY A 513 -3.65 23.85 9.59
N PHE A 514 -4.16 22.69 9.14
CA PHE A 514 -3.40 21.44 9.16
C PHE A 514 -2.34 21.42 8.05
N ASP A 515 -1.24 20.70 8.29
CA ASP A 515 -0.37 20.26 7.21
C ASP A 515 -0.94 18.96 6.61
N VAL A 516 -0.83 18.79 5.29
CA VAL A 516 -1.54 17.76 4.55
C VAL A 516 -0.59 17.00 3.60
N VAL A 517 -0.74 15.67 3.56
CA VAL A 517 -0.20 14.81 2.51
C VAL A 517 -1.35 14.41 1.57
N LEU A 518 -1.14 14.57 0.27
CA LEU A 518 -2.13 14.22 -0.75
C LEU A 518 -1.99 12.75 -1.12
N GLN A 519 -3.05 11.97 -0.93
CA GLN A 519 -3.13 10.57 -1.35
C GLN A 519 -4.51 10.25 -1.98
N PRO A 520 -5.04 11.06 -2.91
CA PRO A 520 -6.39 10.87 -3.42
C PRO A 520 -6.51 9.52 -4.15
N ALA A 521 -7.46 8.69 -3.69
CA ALA A 521 -7.64 7.33 -4.20
C ALA A 521 -7.84 7.28 -5.72
N GLN A 522 -8.38 8.34 -6.30
CA GLN A 522 -8.66 8.42 -7.72
C GLN A 522 -7.42 8.46 -8.62
N HIS A 523 -6.25 8.72 -8.03
CA HIS A 523 -5.00 8.96 -8.73
C HIS A 523 -3.79 8.21 -8.17
N THR A 524 -3.82 7.82 -6.89
CA THR A 524 -2.61 7.37 -6.19
C THR A 524 -2.71 5.96 -5.58
N TYR A 525 -3.83 5.26 -5.75
CA TYR A 525 -4.04 3.90 -5.23
C TYR A 525 -3.63 2.88 -6.29
N LEU A 526 -2.58 2.13 -6.00
CA LEU A 526 -1.92 1.18 -6.90
C LEU A 526 -2.60 -0.19 -6.88
N ASP A 527 -3.54 -0.43 -5.97
CA ASP A 527 -4.45 -1.59 -5.96
C ASP A 527 -5.57 -1.49 -7.01
N MET A 528 -5.80 -0.30 -7.56
CA MET A 528 -6.78 -0.09 -8.63
C MET A 528 -6.37 -0.81 -9.92
N ALA A 529 -7.34 -1.35 -10.66
CA ALA A 529 -7.12 -1.95 -11.98
C ALA A 529 -6.44 -0.98 -12.96
N GLN A 530 -5.55 -1.49 -13.82
CA GLN A 530 -4.72 -0.68 -14.74
C GLN A 530 -5.32 -0.49 -16.13
N ASP A 531 -6.24 -1.35 -16.52
CA ASP A 531 -7.04 -1.21 -17.73
C ASP A 531 -8.49 -1.62 -17.42
N TYR A 532 -9.40 -1.34 -18.34
CA TYR A 532 -10.81 -1.65 -18.28
C TYR A 532 -11.11 -3.10 -18.73
N ALA A 533 -10.09 -3.88 -19.11
CA ALA A 533 -10.28 -5.28 -19.46
C ALA A 533 -10.68 -6.08 -18.21
N PRO A 534 -11.71 -6.95 -18.27
CA PRO A 534 -12.16 -7.69 -17.09
C PRO A 534 -11.10 -8.66 -16.53
N GLU A 535 -10.08 -8.99 -17.34
CA GLU A 535 -8.92 -9.80 -16.96
C GLU A 535 -7.93 -9.05 -16.04
N GLU A 536 -7.99 -7.72 -16.00
CA GLU A 536 -7.06 -6.92 -15.20
C GLU A 536 -7.25 -7.21 -13.71
N PRO A 537 -6.15 -7.52 -12.99
CA PRO A 537 -6.23 -7.62 -11.55
C PRO A 537 -6.35 -6.23 -10.93
N GLY A 538 -7.07 -6.15 -9.82
CA GLY A 538 -7.25 -4.92 -9.08
C GLY A 538 -8.68 -4.79 -8.55
N VAL A 539 -8.90 -3.69 -7.86
CA VAL A 539 -10.23 -3.18 -7.49
C VAL A 539 -10.54 -1.93 -8.30
N ASP A 540 -11.77 -1.41 -8.21
CA ASP A 540 -12.21 -0.24 -8.98
C ASP A 540 -13.15 0.69 -8.22
N TRP A 541 -13.19 0.59 -6.88
CA TRP A 541 -14.15 1.34 -6.06
C TRP A 541 -13.99 2.86 -6.20
N ALA A 542 -12.76 3.36 -6.38
CA ALA A 542 -12.50 4.75 -6.73
C ALA A 542 -12.71 4.95 -8.24
N ASN A 543 -11.96 4.19 -9.03
CA ASN A 543 -12.03 4.09 -10.49
C ASN A 543 -10.95 3.10 -10.98
N VAL A 544 -11.00 2.75 -12.27
CA VAL A 544 -9.84 2.21 -12.99
C VAL A 544 -8.77 3.29 -13.09
N LEU A 545 -7.51 2.97 -12.80
CA LEU A 545 -6.38 3.90 -12.83
C LEU A 545 -5.32 3.46 -13.87
N PRO A 546 -5.54 3.75 -15.16
CA PRO A 546 -4.52 3.54 -16.18
C PRO A 546 -3.29 4.41 -15.97
N LEU A 547 -2.16 3.99 -16.55
CA LEU A 547 -0.89 4.70 -16.45
C LEU A 547 -0.98 6.17 -16.86
N GLU A 548 -1.71 6.48 -17.94
CA GLU A 548 -1.89 7.85 -18.39
C GLU A 548 -2.61 8.70 -17.33
N GLN A 549 -3.62 8.16 -16.67
CA GLN A 549 -4.35 8.87 -15.63
C GLN A 549 -3.48 9.11 -14.39
N ALA A 550 -2.70 8.10 -13.99
CA ALA A 550 -1.69 8.25 -12.94
C ALA A 550 -0.66 9.34 -13.30
N TYR A 551 -0.18 9.36 -14.55
CA TYR A 551 0.77 10.37 -15.01
C TYR A 551 0.17 11.77 -15.10
N ARG A 552 -1.08 11.90 -15.52
CA ARG A 552 -1.74 13.20 -15.68
C ARG A 552 -2.18 13.81 -14.36
N TYR A 553 -2.08 13.09 -13.24
CA TYR A 553 -2.33 13.63 -11.93
C TYR A 553 -1.42 14.84 -11.65
N GLU A 554 -2.04 16.00 -11.50
CA GLU A 554 -1.38 17.25 -11.15
C GLU A 554 -1.99 17.77 -9.86
N PRO A 555 -1.26 17.71 -8.74
CA PRO A 555 -1.82 17.98 -7.42
C PRO A 555 -2.29 19.43 -7.32
N LEU A 556 -3.57 19.62 -6.97
CA LEU A 556 -4.19 20.94 -6.81
C LEU A 556 -4.05 21.80 -8.07
N ALA A 557 -4.32 21.22 -9.25
CA ALA A 557 -4.11 21.85 -10.55
C ALA A 557 -4.77 23.23 -10.71
N GLU A 558 -5.93 23.42 -10.06
CA GLU A 558 -6.73 24.66 -10.09
C GLU A 558 -6.24 25.73 -9.11
N ILE A 559 -5.29 25.41 -8.23
CA ILE A 559 -4.75 26.34 -7.24
C ILE A 559 -3.46 26.97 -7.78
N PRO A 560 -3.37 28.32 -7.85
CA PRO A 560 -2.16 29.01 -8.28
C PRO A 560 -0.94 28.64 -7.42
N ASP A 561 0.25 28.53 -8.03
CA ASP A 561 1.48 28.21 -7.29
C ASP A 561 1.85 29.25 -6.22
N SER A 562 1.39 30.49 -6.39
CA SER A 562 1.58 31.58 -5.42
C SER A 562 0.66 31.50 -4.21
N ASP A 563 -0.35 30.63 -4.20
CA ASP A 563 -1.31 30.54 -3.11
C ASP A 563 -0.63 30.00 -1.83
N PRO A 564 -0.74 30.71 -0.68
CA PRO A 564 -0.11 30.28 0.56
C PRO A 564 -0.61 28.92 1.06
N ILE A 565 -1.78 28.44 0.64
CA ILE A 565 -2.29 27.12 1.00
C ILE A 565 -1.33 26.00 0.58
N LYS A 566 -0.59 26.18 -0.52
CA LYS A 566 0.40 25.18 -0.99
C LYS A 566 1.52 24.96 0.01
N LYS A 567 1.79 25.91 0.92
CA LYS A 567 2.78 25.73 2.01
C LYS A 567 2.35 24.70 3.05
N ARG A 568 1.06 24.41 3.15
CA ARG A 568 0.51 23.34 4.01
C ARG A 568 0.57 21.97 3.36
N ILE A 569 0.81 21.90 2.05
CA ILE A 569 0.90 20.65 1.32
C ILE A 569 2.34 20.15 1.42
N LEU A 570 2.55 19.11 2.22
CA LEU A 570 3.88 18.55 2.46
C LEU A 570 4.37 17.77 1.24
N GLY A 571 3.45 17.13 0.53
CA GLY A 571 3.72 16.40 -0.71
C GLY A 571 2.65 15.35 -1.02
N ILE A 572 3.07 14.29 -1.71
CA ILE A 572 2.19 13.27 -2.28
C ILE A 572 2.60 11.89 -1.75
N GLN A 573 1.62 11.02 -1.56
CA GLN A 573 1.80 9.60 -1.34
C GLN A 573 1.04 8.77 -2.37
N CYS A 574 1.59 7.64 -2.78
CA CYS A 574 0.85 6.54 -3.39
C CYS A 574 0.73 5.36 -2.42
N ALA A 575 -0.27 4.52 -2.59
CA ALA A 575 -0.54 3.41 -1.66
C ALA A 575 -0.79 2.12 -2.43
N LEU A 576 -0.34 1.00 -1.87
CA LEU A 576 -0.77 -0.33 -2.29
C LEU A 576 -1.47 -1.00 -1.11
N TRP A 577 -2.79 -1.06 -1.19
CA TRP A 577 -3.60 -1.93 -0.35
C TRP A 577 -3.53 -3.37 -0.86
N CYS A 578 -3.59 -4.34 0.06
CA CYS A 578 -3.15 -5.70 -0.24
C CYS A 578 -4.24 -6.76 -0.04
N GLU A 579 -5.53 -6.42 -0.12
CA GLU A 579 -6.64 -7.39 -0.08
C GLU A 579 -6.43 -8.51 -1.11
N ILE A 580 -5.97 -8.19 -2.32
CA ILE A 580 -5.77 -9.17 -3.41
C ILE A 580 -4.33 -9.25 -3.94
N VAL A 581 -3.36 -8.79 -3.14
CA VAL A 581 -1.93 -8.78 -3.48
C VAL A 581 -1.17 -9.71 -2.54
N THR A 582 -0.96 -10.95 -2.96
CA THR A 582 -0.38 -12.00 -2.09
C THR A 582 1.06 -12.37 -2.46
N THR A 583 1.46 -12.19 -3.73
CA THR A 583 2.78 -12.61 -4.25
C THR A 583 3.66 -11.44 -4.68
N GLN A 584 4.95 -11.71 -4.91
CA GLN A 584 5.89 -10.69 -5.41
C GLN A 584 5.50 -10.22 -6.82
N GLU A 585 5.08 -11.15 -7.67
CA GLU A 585 4.73 -10.87 -9.06
C GLU A 585 3.48 -10.00 -9.13
N ARG A 586 2.46 -10.28 -8.31
CA ARG A 586 1.28 -9.43 -8.23
C ARG A 586 1.63 -8.04 -7.70
N MET A 587 2.47 -7.93 -6.67
CA MET A 587 2.93 -6.64 -6.15
C MET A 587 3.65 -5.83 -7.23
N ASP A 588 4.61 -6.43 -7.93
CA ASP A 588 5.35 -5.78 -9.01
C ASP A 588 4.41 -5.30 -10.11
N TYR A 589 3.45 -6.14 -10.51
CA TYR A 589 2.49 -5.83 -11.56
C TYR A 589 1.61 -4.63 -11.18
N MET A 590 1.11 -4.58 -9.93
CA MET A 590 0.24 -3.49 -9.46
C MET A 590 1.01 -2.17 -9.27
N ILE A 591 2.24 -2.24 -8.78
CA ILE A 591 3.09 -1.06 -8.52
C ILE A 591 3.64 -0.47 -9.82
N PHE A 592 4.17 -1.31 -10.70
CA PHE A 592 4.90 -0.85 -11.88
C PHE A 592 4.09 -1.02 -13.16
N PRO A 593 4.06 0.02 -14.02
CA PRO A 593 4.94 1.19 -14.02
C PRO A 593 4.37 2.45 -13.36
N ARG A 594 3.15 2.42 -12.80
CA ARG A 594 2.49 3.62 -12.23
C ARG A 594 3.28 4.31 -11.13
N LEU A 595 4.07 3.57 -10.35
CA LEU A 595 5.01 4.15 -9.37
C LEU A 595 5.96 5.17 -10.00
N THR A 596 6.42 4.94 -11.24
CA THR A 596 7.33 5.85 -11.93
C THR A 596 6.64 7.15 -12.35
N ALA A 597 5.33 7.09 -12.66
CA ALA A 597 4.51 8.27 -12.91
C ALA A 597 4.26 9.06 -11.60
N MET A 598 4.01 8.35 -10.49
CA MET A 598 3.90 8.95 -9.15
C MET A 598 5.20 9.64 -8.73
N ALA A 599 6.34 9.02 -8.99
CA ALA A 599 7.65 9.60 -8.74
C ALA A 599 7.83 10.93 -9.50
N GLU A 600 7.41 10.96 -10.76
CA GLU A 600 7.49 12.17 -11.59
C GLU A 600 6.55 13.28 -11.10
N ALA A 601 5.34 12.94 -10.64
CA ALA A 601 4.44 13.91 -10.00
C ALA A 601 5.02 14.49 -8.70
N CYS A 602 5.74 13.67 -7.93
CA CYS A 602 6.39 14.04 -6.67
C CYS A 602 7.64 14.92 -6.87
N TRP A 603 8.36 14.73 -7.98
CA TRP A 603 9.70 15.30 -8.18
C TRP A 603 9.74 16.41 -9.22
N THR A 604 9.15 16.21 -10.39
CA THR A 604 9.32 17.08 -11.55
C THR A 604 8.28 18.19 -11.55
N ASN A 605 8.71 19.42 -11.86
CA ASN A 605 7.80 20.57 -11.94
C ASN A 605 6.81 20.41 -13.10
N LYS A 606 5.56 20.86 -12.90
CA LYS A 606 4.46 20.76 -13.89
C LYS A 606 4.86 21.17 -15.32
N PRO A 607 5.58 22.29 -15.58
CA PRO A 607 5.91 22.69 -16.95
C PRO A 607 6.86 21.73 -17.70
N GLN A 608 7.50 20.80 -16.99
CA GLN A 608 8.48 19.86 -17.54
C GLN A 608 7.90 18.44 -17.69
N ARG A 609 6.66 18.23 -17.26
CA ARG A 609 5.94 16.96 -17.37
C ARG A 609 5.19 16.94 -18.70
N ASP A 610 5.60 16.04 -19.58
CA ASP A 610 4.94 15.77 -20.87
C ASP A 610 4.74 14.26 -21.03
N TRP A 611 3.51 13.87 -21.36
CA TRP A 611 3.12 12.45 -21.43
C TRP A 611 3.91 11.67 -22.48
N ASN A 612 4.08 12.23 -23.68
CA ASN A 612 4.80 11.54 -24.74
C ASN A 612 6.29 11.41 -24.40
N ASN A 613 6.89 12.47 -23.83
CA ASN A 613 8.25 12.43 -23.34
C ASN A 613 8.43 11.38 -22.23
N TYR A 614 7.51 11.34 -21.25
CA TYR A 614 7.51 10.31 -20.21
C TYR A 614 7.46 8.91 -20.79
N LEU A 615 6.60 8.64 -21.78
CA LEU A 615 6.51 7.33 -22.41
C LEU A 615 7.83 6.91 -23.08
N THR A 616 8.52 7.83 -23.76
CA THR A 616 9.83 7.50 -24.38
C THR A 616 10.87 7.13 -23.32
N ARG A 617 10.90 7.83 -22.19
CA ARG A 617 11.78 7.54 -21.04
C ARG A 617 11.36 6.24 -20.35
N LEU A 618 10.08 5.98 -20.16
CA LEU A 618 9.58 4.73 -19.59
C LEU A 618 9.99 3.54 -20.47
N LYS A 619 9.82 3.64 -21.79
CA LYS A 619 10.24 2.59 -22.73
C LYS A 619 11.75 2.33 -22.65
N GLY A 620 12.55 3.38 -22.47
CA GLY A 620 13.99 3.27 -22.22
C GLY A 620 14.37 2.73 -20.82
N GLN A 621 13.47 2.82 -19.85
CA GLN A 621 13.64 2.30 -18.48
C GLN A 621 13.29 0.82 -18.33
N LEU A 622 12.42 0.27 -19.19
CA LEU A 622 12.00 -1.14 -19.10
C LEU A 622 13.16 -2.15 -19.03
N PRO A 623 14.28 -2.00 -19.78
CA PRO A 623 15.43 -2.88 -19.65
C PRO A 623 16.06 -2.87 -18.24
N LEU A 624 16.04 -1.73 -17.54
CA LEU A 624 16.54 -1.63 -16.17
C LEU A 624 15.60 -2.34 -15.19
N LEU A 625 14.27 -2.16 -15.36
CA LEU A 625 13.27 -2.91 -14.59
C LEU A 625 13.42 -4.43 -14.79
N ASN A 626 13.68 -4.87 -16.03
CA ASN A 626 13.97 -6.29 -16.33
C ASN A 626 15.24 -6.77 -15.60
N LYS A 627 16.30 -5.96 -15.55
CA LYS A 627 17.54 -6.28 -14.80
C LYS A 627 17.29 -6.40 -13.29
N HIS A 628 16.38 -5.60 -12.74
CA HIS A 628 15.91 -5.72 -11.36
C HIS A 628 14.98 -6.93 -11.14
N GLY A 629 14.60 -7.64 -12.20
CA GLY A 629 13.63 -8.74 -12.14
C GLY A 629 12.22 -8.28 -11.78
N ILE A 630 11.82 -7.06 -12.16
CA ILE A 630 10.50 -6.49 -11.86
C ILE A 630 9.47 -7.01 -12.86
N GLN A 631 8.43 -7.68 -12.36
CA GLN A 631 7.31 -8.18 -13.18
C GLN A 631 6.23 -7.09 -13.38
N TYR A 632 6.59 -5.99 -14.04
CA TYR A 632 5.68 -4.86 -14.27
C TYR A 632 4.54 -5.19 -15.24
N CYS A 633 3.42 -4.45 -15.16
CA CYS A 633 2.39 -4.46 -16.19
C CYS A 633 2.93 -3.82 -17.48
N SER A 634 3.19 -4.63 -18.52
CA SER A 634 3.80 -4.14 -19.77
C SER A 634 2.89 -3.13 -20.49
N PRO A 635 3.32 -1.85 -20.66
CA PRO A 635 2.49 -0.84 -21.32
C PRO A 635 2.31 -1.09 -22.81
N TRP A 636 3.29 -1.75 -23.44
CA TRP A 636 3.25 -2.16 -24.83
C TRP A 636 3.22 -3.68 -24.86
N LYS A 637 2.14 -4.27 -25.39
CA LYS A 637 2.09 -5.71 -25.64
C LYS A 637 3.10 -6.00 -26.75
N LYS A 638 3.96 -7.01 -26.55
CA LYS A 638 4.76 -7.54 -27.65
C LYS A 638 3.81 -8.36 -28.52
N ASP A 639 3.82 -8.08 -29.83
CA ASP A 639 3.12 -8.89 -30.83
C ASP A 639 3.59 -10.35 -30.80
#